data_AF-A0A430QCR8-F1
#
_entry.id   AF-A0A430QCR8-F1
#
_cell.length_a   1.000
_cell.length_b   1.000
_cell.length_c   1.000
_cell.angle_alpha   90.00
_cell.angle_beta   90.00
_cell.angle_gamma   90.00
#
_symmetry.space_group_name_H-M   'P 1'
#
loop_
_entity.id
_entity.type
_entity.pdbx_description
1 polymer ?
#
loop_
_entity_poly.entity_id
_entity_poly.type
_entity_poly.pdbx_seq_one_letter_code
_entity_poly.pdbx_strand_id
1 'polypeptide(L)'
;MLYYFKQRSKNLVFFRFKKYNKIYFQHTLGDTRVSITPDKKEIKNHIEQFDDPETVEKFLRDLLNPDLLFPQIPKDKEDVNVESESQDDPLDSNMKDENQESTDESQHDSTANDFPGSQSIPSINDENTMKSIHSPPDEHEDSEQSVAQRLYDEAMSILETENHKTSADKTALELLNEASRQGHTKAREQVAMLTLLGGYTADPFKSAYSAFEELSNEGNPRGQFGLGFLYASGLHVNASIPHALIYLTFSALGGDNFADMALGYRYWTGVGVEEDCEAALTHYHRVAQVVFKEVSERSESGGPTLLGPMVRRARLLDEIDAMGSLDGGDLTISEDLFQYYQFMAYKKNVSAMVGLGQLYYYGRHGVEMNHEKAFYYFNLAAESGSAIAMAYLGEMYMVGSTAVPADSTKALKYLRKSAEENNPIGQTGLALAYLYGRAGLPVKPVIAMELFLKAADQGWPEAQLHLGRLFLGNGTHGIKTDYKSALKYFTMASQQGNVMAFYHLAEMHAKGTGVLRSCSTAAELFKNVAERGRWSKMFMSAYSAFRNRRYHEAFVTYQLLAELGYEVAQKKATGIPNNEIHKRAFTQWQRSATQGSTSSRVKLGDYYYYGLGTDVSYQKAIQHYRIASDLHHNAQAMFNLGYMHEQGLGLKRDLYLAKRFYDMAAEASIDARVAVYLALIRLSFYFVMEFFGESSFFQYLGSIFGSRSFTDEHEVDSVTDSTETPTISSHPSGHLISTMDWDFYAIPFLTGLLLLFFFYIRHRRV
;
A
#
# COMPACT_ATOMS: atom_id res chain seq x y z
N MET A 1 -10.00 19.74 -33.94
CA MET A 1 -10.52 21.03 -34.47
C MET A 1 -12.04 20.97 -34.37
N LEU A 2 -12.81 22.01 -34.04
CA LEU A 2 -12.46 23.44 -33.96
C LEU A 2 -13.32 24.19 -32.91
N TYR A 3 -13.50 23.68 -31.68
CA TYR A 3 -14.44 24.26 -30.70
C TYR A 3 -13.99 24.28 -29.23
N TYR A 4 -12.69 24.53 -28.96
CA TYR A 4 -12.16 24.63 -27.58
C TYR A 4 -11.12 25.75 -27.43
N PHE A 5 -11.43 26.96 -27.93
CA PHE A 5 -10.54 28.13 -27.85
C PHE A 5 -11.31 29.43 -27.53
N LYS A 6 -11.93 29.51 -26.34
CA LYS A 6 -12.43 30.80 -25.80
C LYS A 6 -12.46 30.90 -24.26
N GLN A 7 -11.31 30.71 -23.62
CA GLN A 7 -11.05 31.32 -22.31
C GLN A 7 -9.61 31.82 -22.22
N ARG A 8 -9.40 32.96 -21.55
CA ARG A 8 -8.13 33.70 -21.54
C ARG A 8 -7.34 33.40 -20.26
N SER A 9 -6.02 33.35 -20.41
CA SER A 9 -4.97 33.61 -19.41
C SER A 9 -4.84 32.70 -18.16
N LYS A 10 -3.59 32.26 -17.96
CA LYS A 10 -3.02 31.54 -16.79
C LYS A 10 -3.41 30.07 -16.65
N ASN A 11 -2.47 29.31 -16.07
CA ASN A 11 -2.47 27.86 -15.82
C ASN A 11 -2.52 26.96 -17.07
N LEU A 12 -1.33 26.68 -17.64
CA LEU A 12 -1.15 25.54 -18.56
C LEU A 12 -0.93 24.26 -17.74
N VAL A 13 -1.63 23.18 -18.10
CA VAL A 13 -1.63 21.92 -17.33
C VAL A 13 -0.37 21.09 -17.64
N PHE A 14 0.31 20.61 -16.60
CA PHE A 14 1.43 19.65 -16.76
C PHE A 14 0.89 18.31 -17.31
N PHE A 15 1.54 17.78 -18.34
CA PHE A 15 1.18 16.50 -18.93
C PHE A 15 1.49 15.34 -17.99
N ARG A 16 0.45 14.80 -17.34
CA ARG A 16 0.49 13.49 -16.71
C ARG A 16 0.24 12.43 -17.78
N PHE A 17 1.19 11.53 -18.00
CA PHE A 17 0.97 10.35 -18.84
C PHE A 17 -0.15 9.49 -18.23
N LYS A 18 -1.33 9.55 -18.85
CA LYS A 18 -2.48 8.69 -18.57
C LYS A 18 -2.99 8.12 -19.89
N LYS A 19 -3.14 6.80 -19.93
CA LYS A 19 -3.77 6.05 -21.03
C LYS A 19 -5.27 6.36 -21.04
N TYR A 20 -5.70 7.33 -21.85
CA TYR A 20 -7.12 7.71 -21.96
C TYR A 20 -7.91 6.61 -22.69
N ASN A 21 -8.50 5.69 -21.92
CA ASN A 21 -9.38 4.64 -22.45
C ASN A 21 -10.62 4.43 -21.57
N LYS A 22 -11.39 5.52 -21.38
CA LYS A 22 -12.83 5.56 -21.07
C LYS A 22 -13.28 7.03 -20.99
N ILE A 23 -14.35 7.38 -21.69
CA ILE A 23 -15.05 8.65 -21.50
C ILE A 23 -16.10 8.42 -20.41
N TYR A 24 -16.03 9.20 -19.33
CA TYR A 24 -17.09 9.31 -18.33
C TYR A 24 -17.51 10.78 -18.26
N PHE A 25 -18.79 11.06 -18.49
CA PHE A 25 -19.37 12.35 -18.16
C PHE A 25 -19.76 12.38 -16.68
N GLN A 26 -19.40 13.47 -16.00
CA GLN A 26 -19.96 13.84 -14.70
C GLN A 26 -20.42 15.29 -14.80
N HIS A 27 -21.64 15.56 -14.35
CA HIS A 27 -22.12 16.89 -14.02
C HIS A 27 -22.67 16.85 -12.58
N THR A 28 -22.52 17.96 -11.87
CA THR A 28 -22.89 18.08 -10.45
C THR A 28 -24.06 19.04 -10.29
N LEU A 29 -25.24 18.54 -9.96
CA LEU A 29 -26.40 19.30 -9.49
C LEU A 29 -27.48 18.34 -8.95
N GLY A 30 -27.89 18.52 -7.69
CA GLY A 30 -29.05 17.84 -7.08
C GLY A 30 -28.85 16.38 -6.65
N ASP A 31 -29.52 15.99 -5.58
CA ASP A 31 -29.58 14.61 -5.10
C ASP A 31 -30.70 13.81 -5.76
N THR A 32 -30.32 12.92 -6.68
CA THR A 32 -30.93 11.59 -6.87
C THR A 32 -30.11 10.80 -7.90
N ARG A 33 -29.90 9.50 -7.68
CA ARG A 33 -29.15 8.64 -8.61
C ARG A 33 -30.05 7.56 -9.19
N VAL A 34 -30.45 7.73 -10.45
CA VAL A 34 -30.98 6.66 -11.29
C VAL A 34 -29.94 6.37 -12.39
N SER A 35 -29.42 5.15 -12.43
CA SER A 35 -28.46 4.73 -13.45
C SER A 35 -29.17 3.97 -14.57
N ILE A 36 -29.37 4.63 -15.71
CA ILE A 36 -29.83 3.99 -16.94
C ILE A 36 -28.60 3.68 -17.80
N THR A 37 -28.28 2.40 -17.96
CA THR A 37 -27.32 1.91 -18.96
C THR A 37 -28.04 0.85 -19.81
N PRO A 38 -28.36 1.11 -21.09
CA PRO A 38 -28.99 0.11 -21.94
C PRO A 38 -28.04 -1.08 -22.19
N ASP A 39 -28.57 -2.30 -22.22
CA ASP A 39 -27.74 -3.49 -22.39
C ASP A 39 -27.16 -3.56 -23.83
N LYS A 40 -25.86 -3.83 -23.91
CA LYS A 40 -25.14 -4.00 -25.17
C LYS A 40 -25.67 -5.16 -26.01
N LYS A 41 -26.33 -6.16 -25.40
CA LYS A 41 -26.95 -7.27 -26.15
C LYS A 41 -28.16 -6.83 -26.97
N GLU A 42 -29.06 -6.00 -26.42
CA GLU A 42 -30.25 -5.55 -27.16
C GLU A 42 -29.86 -4.61 -28.31
N ILE A 43 -28.97 -3.64 -28.04
CA ILE A 43 -28.47 -2.73 -29.07
C ILE A 43 -27.80 -3.50 -30.22
N LYS A 44 -27.00 -4.55 -29.90
CA LYS A 44 -26.39 -5.38 -30.94
C LYS A 44 -27.44 -6.16 -31.75
N ASN A 45 -28.40 -6.80 -31.08
CA ASN A 45 -29.43 -7.58 -31.75
C ASN A 45 -30.31 -6.74 -32.69
N HIS A 46 -30.58 -5.48 -32.36
CA HIS A 46 -31.28 -4.57 -33.28
C HIS A 46 -30.41 -4.06 -34.43
N ILE A 47 -29.12 -3.80 -34.22
CA ILE A 47 -28.22 -3.44 -35.33
C ILE A 47 -28.07 -4.60 -36.32
N GLU A 48 -28.05 -5.85 -35.85
CA GLU A 48 -28.03 -7.06 -36.69
C GLU A 48 -29.37 -7.36 -37.40
N GLN A 49 -30.36 -6.45 -37.33
CA GLN A 49 -31.63 -6.51 -38.08
C GLN A 49 -31.73 -5.49 -39.23
N PHE A 50 -30.73 -4.62 -39.43
CA PHE A 50 -30.74 -3.60 -40.47
C PHE A 50 -29.59 -3.81 -41.48
N ASP A 51 -29.93 -4.24 -42.70
CA ASP A 51 -28.96 -4.48 -43.79
C ASP A 51 -28.41 -3.19 -44.45
N ASP A 52 -28.96 -2.02 -44.12
CA ASP A 52 -28.60 -0.72 -44.70
C ASP A 52 -27.79 0.17 -43.72
N PRO A 53 -26.60 0.66 -44.10
CA PRO A 53 -25.76 1.45 -43.20
C PRO A 53 -26.33 2.85 -42.89
N GLU A 54 -27.13 3.48 -43.76
CA GLU A 54 -27.67 4.82 -43.49
C GLU A 54 -28.74 4.79 -42.38
N THR A 55 -29.59 3.76 -42.35
CA THR A 55 -30.54 3.54 -41.24
C THR A 55 -29.86 3.19 -39.92
N VAL A 56 -28.75 2.43 -39.94
CA VAL A 56 -27.94 2.18 -38.74
C VAL A 56 -27.29 3.46 -38.21
N GLU A 57 -26.71 4.30 -39.08
CA GLU A 57 -26.13 5.58 -38.64
C GLU A 57 -27.22 6.51 -38.06
N LYS A 58 -28.41 6.55 -38.68
CA LYS A 58 -29.54 7.32 -38.17
C LYS A 58 -29.99 6.85 -36.79
N PHE A 59 -30.19 5.55 -36.58
CA PHE A 59 -30.56 4.99 -35.29
C PHE A 59 -29.53 5.33 -34.19
N LEU A 60 -28.24 5.25 -34.50
CA LEU A 60 -27.17 5.61 -33.57
C LEU A 60 -27.12 7.12 -33.29
N ARG A 61 -27.46 7.98 -34.25
CA ARG A 61 -27.60 9.44 -34.03
C ARG A 61 -28.79 9.77 -33.15
N ASP A 62 -29.95 9.16 -33.40
CA ASP A 62 -31.17 9.40 -32.62
C ASP A 62 -31.01 8.93 -31.15
N LEU A 63 -30.27 7.84 -30.91
CA LEU A 63 -29.90 7.37 -29.56
C LEU A 63 -28.91 8.29 -28.82
N LEU A 64 -28.25 9.22 -29.54
CA LEU A 64 -27.22 10.13 -29.01
C LEU A 64 -27.66 11.61 -28.98
N ASN A 65 -28.90 11.93 -29.39
CA ASN A 65 -29.42 13.30 -29.37
C ASN A 65 -29.75 13.77 -27.94
N PRO A 66 -29.11 14.84 -27.41
CA PRO A 66 -29.31 15.28 -26.03
C PRO A 66 -30.65 15.99 -25.79
N ASP A 67 -31.27 16.53 -26.85
CA ASP A 67 -32.43 17.43 -26.71
C ASP A 67 -33.74 16.72 -26.33
N LEU A 68 -33.80 15.38 -26.35
CA LEU A 68 -34.94 14.61 -25.81
C LEU A 68 -34.89 14.41 -24.28
N LEU A 69 -33.80 14.79 -23.60
CA LEU A 69 -33.62 14.56 -22.15
C LEU A 69 -34.02 15.75 -21.27
N PHE A 70 -34.51 16.86 -21.84
CA PHE A 70 -34.82 18.09 -21.11
C PHE A 70 -36.19 18.69 -21.45
N PRO A 71 -37.23 18.49 -20.61
CA PRO A 71 -38.46 19.26 -20.68
C PRO A 71 -38.19 20.74 -20.36
N GLN A 72 -38.57 21.64 -21.27
CA GLN A 72 -38.56 23.08 -21.01
C GLN A 72 -39.67 23.42 -19.99
N ILE A 73 -39.31 23.83 -18.77
CA ILE A 73 -40.27 24.38 -17.81
C ILE A 73 -40.54 25.84 -18.19
N PRO A 74 -41.80 26.23 -18.49
CA PRO A 74 -42.13 27.61 -18.80
C PRO A 74 -42.02 28.48 -17.55
N LYS A 75 -41.57 29.73 -17.74
CA LYS A 75 -41.72 30.79 -16.74
C LYS A 75 -42.96 31.60 -17.05
N ASP A 76 -43.85 31.77 -16.07
CA ASP A 76 -44.45 33.07 -15.75
C ASP A 76 -45.24 32.99 -14.42
N LYS A 77 -45.16 34.09 -13.64
CA LYS A 77 -46.22 34.84 -12.91
C LYS A 77 -47.45 34.10 -12.33
N GLU A 78 -48.01 34.46 -11.17
CA GLU A 78 -47.74 35.57 -10.23
C GLU A 78 -48.32 35.27 -8.82
N ASP A 79 -47.80 36.00 -7.82
CA ASP A 79 -48.24 36.29 -6.43
C ASP A 79 -49.50 35.64 -5.79
N VAL A 80 -49.39 35.32 -4.48
CA VAL A 80 -50.27 35.83 -3.38
C VAL A 80 -49.69 35.45 -2.00
N ASN A 81 -49.70 36.39 -1.04
CA ASN A 81 -49.42 36.16 0.39
C ASN A 81 -50.73 35.87 1.16
N VAL A 82 -50.71 34.95 2.12
CA VAL A 82 -51.53 34.99 3.36
C VAL A 82 -50.69 34.44 4.53
N GLU A 83 -51.02 34.84 5.76
CA GLU A 83 -50.26 34.61 7.00
C GLU A 83 -50.72 33.34 7.78
N SER A 84 -50.11 33.18 8.96
CA SER A 84 -50.43 32.31 10.10
C SER A 84 -51.86 31.78 10.29
N GLU A 85 -52.00 30.58 10.87
CA GLU A 85 -52.42 30.41 12.28
C GLU A 85 -52.37 28.94 12.76
N SER A 86 -52.63 28.74 14.06
CA SER A 86 -52.73 27.46 14.79
C SER A 86 -54.19 27.14 15.16
N GLN A 87 -54.57 25.87 15.36
CA GLN A 87 -55.29 25.38 16.57
C GLN A 87 -55.81 23.91 16.47
N ASP A 88 -55.51 23.14 17.52
CA ASP A 88 -56.39 22.33 18.39
C ASP A 88 -57.59 21.48 17.83
N ASP A 89 -57.44 20.14 17.88
CA ASP A 89 -58.38 19.14 18.50
C ASP A 89 -59.89 19.08 18.06
N PRO A 90 -60.83 18.28 18.65
CA PRO A 90 -60.75 17.24 19.70
C PRO A 90 -61.57 15.92 19.45
N LEU A 91 -61.63 15.03 20.48
CA LEU A 91 -62.64 13.96 20.75
C LEU A 91 -62.70 12.73 19.79
N ASP A 92 -63.21 11.53 20.13
CA ASP A 92 -63.37 10.68 21.35
C ASP A 92 -63.95 9.30 20.86
N SER A 93 -64.17 8.18 21.57
CA SER A 93 -64.00 7.76 22.97
C SER A 93 -63.89 6.22 23.10
N ASN A 94 -63.40 5.71 24.25
CA ASN A 94 -64.08 4.68 25.09
C ASN A 94 -63.29 4.34 26.36
N MET A 95 -63.99 3.95 27.43
CA MET A 95 -63.47 3.79 28.81
C MET A 95 -63.64 2.36 29.38
N LYS A 96 -63.16 2.19 30.63
CA LYS A 96 -63.60 1.26 31.71
C LYS A 96 -62.69 0.04 32.01
N ASP A 97 -62.33 -0.29 33.26
CA ASP A 97 -62.55 0.37 34.58
C ASP A 97 -61.40 0.04 35.57
N GLU A 98 -61.21 0.92 36.58
CA GLU A 98 -60.71 0.81 37.98
C GLU A 98 -60.02 -0.50 38.52
N ASN A 99 -59.07 -0.52 39.48
CA ASN A 99 -59.08 0.10 40.83
C ASN A 99 -57.73 0.06 41.63
N GLN A 100 -57.55 1.05 42.53
CA GLN A 100 -56.94 1.09 43.89
C GLN A 100 -55.49 0.64 44.30
N GLU A 101 -54.73 1.65 44.74
CA GLU A 101 -53.86 1.87 45.95
C GLU A 101 -53.44 0.74 46.96
N SER A 102 -52.15 0.77 47.38
CA SER A 102 -51.60 0.68 48.78
C SER A 102 -50.06 0.89 48.76
N THR A 103 -49.43 1.82 49.51
CA THR A 103 -48.87 1.74 50.91
C THR A 103 -47.78 0.64 51.14
N ASP A 104 -46.69 0.82 51.91
CA ASP A 104 -46.31 1.90 52.85
C ASP A 104 -44.77 2.04 53.12
N GLU A 105 -44.37 2.85 54.11
CA GLU A 105 -43.01 3.40 54.37
C GLU A 105 -41.97 2.53 55.12
N SER A 106 -40.69 3.00 55.05
CA SER A 106 -39.75 3.26 56.17
C SER A 106 -38.65 2.25 56.61
N GLN A 107 -37.44 2.82 56.82
CA GLN A 107 -36.45 2.62 57.93
C GLN A 107 -35.84 1.22 58.21
N HIS A 108 -34.74 1.07 58.97
CA HIS A 108 -33.42 1.75 59.11
C HIS A 108 -32.60 0.89 60.11
N ASP A 109 -31.25 0.94 60.07
CA ASP A 109 -30.32 0.49 61.15
C ASP A 109 -30.34 -1.01 61.58
N SER A 110 -29.30 -1.58 62.23
CA SER A 110 -27.84 -1.30 62.25
C SER A 110 -27.08 -2.45 62.95
N THR A 111 -25.74 -2.50 62.83
CA THR A 111 -24.76 -3.31 63.63
C THR A 111 -24.80 -4.85 63.51
N ALA A 112 -23.80 -5.63 63.98
CA ALA A 112 -22.33 -5.52 63.86
C ALA A 112 -21.64 -6.83 64.35
N ASN A 113 -20.46 -7.12 63.78
CA ASN A 113 -19.30 -7.82 64.39
C ASN A 113 -19.25 -9.37 64.64
N ASP A 114 -17.96 -9.81 64.65
CA ASP A 114 -17.32 -10.96 65.33
C ASP A 114 -17.40 -12.42 64.80
N PHE A 115 -16.34 -12.78 64.04
CA PHE A 115 -15.61 -14.08 64.05
C PHE A 115 -14.86 -14.29 65.40
N PRO A 116 -14.21 -15.45 65.75
CA PRO A 116 -13.69 -16.55 64.90
C PRO A 116 -13.79 -18.01 65.47
N GLY A 117 -13.12 -18.99 64.82
CA GLY A 117 -12.32 -19.98 65.61
C GLY A 117 -12.39 -21.52 65.38
N SER A 118 -11.95 -22.03 64.21
CA SER A 118 -11.09 -23.25 64.01
C SER A 118 -11.32 -24.65 64.66
N GLN A 119 -10.78 -25.70 64.00
CA GLN A 119 -10.55 -27.11 64.46
C GLN A 119 -11.77 -28.07 64.39
N SER A 120 -11.66 -29.38 64.12
CA SER A 120 -10.55 -30.28 63.68
C SER A 120 -11.08 -31.60 63.06
N ILE A 121 -10.25 -32.38 62.36
CA ILE A 121 -10.60 -33.66 61.68
C ILE A 121 -10.21 -34.90 62.52
N PRO A 122 -10.98 -36.00 62.43
CA PRO A 122 -10.39 -37.34 62.31
C PRO A 122 -10.98 -38.19 61.16
N SER A 123 -10.23 -39.22 60.75
CA SER A 123 -10.44 -40.07 59.55
C SER A 123 -11.02 -41.47 59.86
N ILE A 124 -11.50 -42.20 58.83
CA ILE A 124 -11.22 -43.64 58.55
C ILE A 124 -11.83 -44.07 57.17
N ASN A 125 -11.37 -45.19 56.62
CA ASN A 125 -11.63 -45.71 55.28
C ASN A 125 -12.95 -46.50 55.13
N ASP A 126 -13.42 -46.73 53.89
CA ASP A 126 -13.41 -48.06 53.22
C ASP A 126 -13.99 -47.99 51.78
N GLU A 127 -13.94 -49.09 51.01
CA GLU A 127 -14.09 -49.11 49.54
C GLU A 127 -15.50 -49.42 48.98
N ASN A 128 -15.71 -49.06 47.70
CA ASN A 128 -16.61 -49.72 46.71
C ASN A 128 -18.13 -49.80 47.05
N THR A 129 -19.04 -49.10 46.35
CA THR A 129 -19.48 -49.49 44.99
C THR A 129 -20.49 -48.52 44.32
N MET A 130 -20.44 -48.48 42.97
CA MET A 130 -21.49 -48.12 41.98
C MET A 130 -22.34 -46.82 42.05
N LYS A 131 -22.16 -46.03 40.97
CA LYS A 131 -23.19 -45.32 40.15
C LYS A 131 -23.87 -44.03 40.67
N SER A 132 -23.50 -42.94 39.99
CA SER A 132 -24.40 -41.95 39.35
C SER A 132 -25.24 -41.02 40.24
N ILE A 133 -24.83 -39.75 40.29
CA ILE A 133 -25.66 -38.57 39.98
C ILE A 133 -24.74 -37.35 39.71
N HIS A 134 -25.26 -36.30 39.07
CA HIS A 134 -24.55 -35.04 38.82
C HIS A 134 -24.16 -34.31 40.12
N SER A 135 -22.96 -33.76 40.15
CA SER A 135 -22.63 -32.49 40.83
C SER A 135 -21.58 -31.78 39.97
N PRO A 136 -21.68 -30.46 39.72
CA PRO A 136 -20.63 -29.71 39.04
C PRO A 136 -19.40 -29.53 39.95
N PRO A 137 -18.21 -29.25 39.41
CA PRO A 137 -17.13 -28.63 40.20
C PRO A 137 -17.57 -27.22 40.64
N ASP A 138 -17.03 -26.73 41.75
CA ASP A 138 -17.41 -25.43 42.32
C ASP A 138 -17.05 -24.26 41.38
N GLU A 139 -18.03 -23.79 40.62
CA GLU A 139 -18.03 -22.45 40.04
C GLU A 139 -18.24 -21.45 41.19
N HIS A 140 -17.38 -20.42 41.32
CA HIS A 140 -17.70 -19.03 41.71
C HIS A 140 -16.43 -18.16 41.89
N GLU A 141 -15.57 -18.11 40.86
CA GLU A 141 -14.68 -16.94 40.61
C GLU A 141 -14.09 -16.98 39.17
N ASP A 142 -13.73 -18.16 38.64
CA ASP A 142 -13.11 -18.32 37.31
C ASP A 142 -14.07 -18.23 36.10
N SER A 143 -15.39 -18.20 36.31
CA SER A 143 -16.38 -18.38 35.23
C SER A 143 -16.50 -17.18 34.28
N GLU A 144 -16.48 -15.94 34.79
CA GLU A 144 -16.72 -14.73 33.99
C GLU A 144 -15.57 -14.45 33.01
N GLN A 145 -14.31 -14.54 33.47
CA GLN A 145 -13.15 -14.38 32.60
C GLN A 145 -13.10 -15.46 31.51
N SER A 146 -13.55 -16.68 31.82
CA SER A 146 -13.69 -17.78 30.86
C SER A 146 -14.75 -17.51 29.80
N VAL A 147 -15.86 -16.84 30.11
CA VAL A 147 -16.85 -16.40 29.11
C VAL A 147 -16.28 -15.28 28.24
N ALA A 148 -15.69 -14.24 28.84
CA ALA A 148 -15.18 -13.08 28.12
C ALA A 148 -14.03 -13.43 27.16
N GLN A 149 -13.13 -14.34 27.57
CA GLN A 149 -12.06 -14.87 26.71
C GLN A 149 -12.63 -15.68 25.54
N ARG A 150 -13.66 -16.51 25.74
CA ARG A 150 -14.33 -17.26 24.66
C ARG A 150 -15.00 -16.34 23.63
N LEU A 151 -15.74 -15.33 24.08
CA LEU A 151 -16.37 -14.33 23.21
C LEU A 151 -15.32 -13.55 22.40
N TYR A 152 -14.19 -13.22 23.03
CA TYR A 152 -13.05 -12.59 22.34
C TYR A 152 -12.42 -13.50 21.29
N ASP A 153 -12.14 -14.77 21.62
CA ASP A 153 -11.54 -15.72 20.67
C ASP A 153 -12.47 -16.04 19.49
N GLU A 154 -13.79 -16.13 19.74
CA GLU A 154 -14.79 -16.27 18.68
C GLU A 154 -14.79 -15.04 17.75
N ALA A 155 -14.86 -13.83 18.29
CA ALA A 155 -14.82 -12.60 17.51
C ALA A 155 -13.50 -12.43 16.73
N MET A 156 -12.37 -12.78 17.34
CA MET A 156 -11.07 -12.79 16.67
C MET A 156 -11.00 -13.86 15.58
N SER A 157 -11.65 -15.01 15.75
CA SER A 157 -11.72 -16.05 14.70
C SER A 157 -12.50 -15.55 13.47
N ILE A 158 -13.59 -14.79 13.67
CA ILE A 158 -14.35 -14.14 12.59
C ILE A 158 -13.45 -13.15 11.85
N LEU A 159 -12.75 -12.26 12.57
CA LEU A 159 -11.82 -11.27 12.00
C LEU A 159 -10.58 -11.89 11.32
N GLU A 160 -10.20 -13.13 11.67
CA GLU A 160 -9.10 -13.85 11.04
C GLU A 160 -9.53 -14.65 9.79
N THR A 161 -10.80 -15.07 9.70
CA THR A 161 -11.33 -15.96 8.65
C THR A 161 -12.16 -15.26 7.57
N GLU A 162 -13.10 -14.40 7.95
CA GLU A 162 -13.94 -13.64 7.03
C GLU A 162 -13.13 -12.49 6.40
N ASN A 163 -12.74 -12.62 5.13
CA ASN A 163 -12.09 -11.54 4.38
C ASN A 163 -13.08 -10.40 4.05
N HIS A 164 -13.38 -9.57 5.05
CA HIS A 164 -14.08 -8.28 4.97
C HIS A 164 -15.47 -8.32 4.30
N LYS A 165 -16.41 -9.06 4.88
CA LYS A 165 -17.84 -8.77 4.71
C LYS A 165 -18.28 -7.76 5.77
N THR A 166 -18.90 -6.66 5.34
CA THR A 166 -19.39 -5.56 6.20
C THR A 166 -20.47 -5.97 7.23
N SER A 167 -20.92 -7.22 7.20
CA SER A 167 -21.75 -7.87 8.21
C SER A 167 -20.92 -8.60 9.28
N ALA A 168 -19.86 -9.31 8.88
CA ALA A 168 -18.98 -10.05 9.79
C ALA A 168 -18.15 -9.10 10.68
N ASP A 169 -17.70 -7.97 10.11
CA ASP A 169 -17.04 -6.91 10.87
C ASP A 169 -17.95 -6.35 11.99
N LYS A 170 -19.28 -6.39 11.81
CA LYS A 170 -20.27 -5.95 12.82
C LYS A 170 -20.54 -7.00 13.89
N THR A 171 -20.77 -8.26 13.51
CA THR A 171 -21.01 -9.34 14.50
C THR A 171 -19.78 -9.56 15.38
N ALA A 172 -18.57 -9.44 14.82
CA ALA A 172 -17.34 -9.44 15.63
C ALA A 172 -17.28 -8.22 16.57
N LEU A 173 -17.67 -7.03 16.13
CA LEU A 173 -17.74 -5.83 16.98
C LEU A 173 -18.80 -5.97 18.09
N GLU A 174 -19.93 -6.62 17.83
CA GLU A 174 -20.97 -6.90 18.84
C GLU A 174 -20.45 -7.84 19.94
N LEU A 175 -19.83 -8.97 19.56
CA LEU A 175 -19.19 -9.91 20.48
C LEU A 175 -18.04 -9.25 21.28
N LEU A 176 -17.21 -8.42 20.64
CA LEU A 176 -16.15 -7.67 21.33
C LEU A 176 -16.71 -6.63 22.30
N ASN A 177 -17.86 -5.99 21.99
CA ASN A 177 -18.55 -5.10 22.93
C ASN A 177 -19.13 -5.87 24.13
N GLU A 178 -19.58 -7.11 23.95
CA GLU A 178 -20.04 -7.94 25.06
C GLU A 178 -18.88 -8.37 25.98
N ALA A 179 -17.79 -8.91 25.41
CA ALA A 179 -16.56 -9.21 26.16
C ALA A 179 -15.97 -7.94 26.84
N SER A 180 -16.10 -6.77 26.21
CA SER A 180 -15.73 -5.48 26.78
C SER A 180 -16.57 -5.09 28.01
N ARG A 181 -17.87 -5.42 28.04
CA ARG A 181 -18.73 -5.19 29.23
C ARG A 181 -18.38 -6.14 30.37
N GLN A 182 -17.88 -7.33 30.06
CA GLN A 182 -17.33 -8.30 31.01
C GLN A 182 -15.88 -7.95 31.43
N GLY A 183 -15.43 -6.72 31.21
CA GLY A 183 -14.13 -6.21 31.68
C GLY A 183 -12.90 -6.70 30.91
N HIS A 184 -13.04 -7.43 29.79
CA HIS A 184 -11.90 -7.99 29.08
C HIS A 184 -11.07 -6.89 28.37
N THR A 185 -9.90 -6.58 28.91
CA THR A 185 -9.02 -5.48 28.47
C THR A 185 -8.65 -5.58 26.99
N LYS A 186 -8.25 -6.76 26.49
CA LYS A 186 -7.93 -6.96 25.07
C LYS A 186 -9.15 -6.77 24.16
N ALA A 187 -10.37 -7.03 24.64
CA ALA A 187 -11.58 -6.72 23.88
C ALA A 187 -11.78 -5.21 23.79
N ARG A 188 -11.66 -4.47 24.91
CA ARG A 188 -11.69 -2.99 24.93
C ARG A 188 -10.66 -2.38 23.97
N GLU A 189 -9.44 -2.90 23.94
CA GLU A 189 -8.41 -2.50 22.98
C GLU A 189 -8.87 -2.66 21.52
N GLN A 190 -9.42 -3.83 21.16
CA GLN A 190 -9.90 -4.07 19.79
C GLN A 190 -11.15 -3.24 19.46
N VAL A 191 -12.08 -3.04 20.41
CA VAL A 191 -13.25 -2.15 20.21
C VAL A 191 -12.80 -0.71 19.93
N ALA A 192 -11.86 -0.16 20.71
CA ALA A 192 -11.33 1.19 20.49
C ALA A 192 -10.62 1.29 19.13
N MET A 193 -9.83 0.28 18.75
CA MET A 193 -9.11 0.23 17.48
C MET A 193 -10.05 0.08 16.26
N LEU A 194 -11.05 -0.80 16.35
CA LEU A 194 -12.07 -0.98 15.30
C LEU A 194 -12.99 0.24 15.18
N THR A 195 -13.26 0.95 16.29
CA THR A 195 -14.02 2.22 16.27
C THR A 195 -13.23 3.32 15.54
N LEU A 196 -11.92 3.43 15.81
CA LEU A 196 -11.02 4.36 15.13
C LEU A 196 -10.93 4.09 13.62
N LEU A 197 -10.86 2.82 13.22
CA LEU A 197 -10.67 2.43 11.82
C LEU A 197 -11.99 2.34 11.02
N GLY A 198 -13.00 1.63 11.53
CA GLY A 198 -14.17 1.17 10.78
C GLY A 198 -15.37 2.13 10.72
N GLY A 199 -15.43 3.16 11.57
CA GLY A 199 -16.39 4.26 11.39
C GLY A 199 -17.87 3.89 11.56
N TYR A 200 -18.21 2.91 12.41
CA TYR A 200 -19.60 2.48 12.63
C TYR A 200 -20.41 3.36 13.59
N THR A 201 -19.78 4.35 14.23
CA THR A 201 -20.42 5.32 15.15
C THR A 201 -20.49 6.71 14.51
N ALA A 202 -21.36 7.59 15.02
CA ALA A 202 -21.56 8.93 14.46
C ALA A 202 -20.31 9.83 14.50
N ASP A 203 -19.59 9.83 15.64
CA ASP A 203 -18.33 10.57 15.84
C ASP A 203 -17.18 9.60 16.18
N PRO A 204 -16.65 8.84 15.21
CA PRO A 204 -15.73 7.73 15.50
C PRO A 204 -14.44 8.16 16.20
N PHE A 205 -13.90 9.34 15.85
CA PHE A 205 -12.70 9.87 16.50
C PHE A 205 -12.93 10.29 17.96
N LYS A 206 -14.14 10.76 18.31
CA LYS A 206 -14.48 11.17 19.67
C LYS A 206 -14.67 9.94 20.56
N SER A 207 -15.44 8.96 20.08
CA SER A 207 -15.64 7.68 20.79
C SER A 207 -14.33 6.90 20.97
N ALA A 208 -13.47 6.87 19.94
CA ALA A 208 -12.15 6.28 20.04
C ALA A 208 -11.25 7.04 21.03
N TYR A 209 -11.25 8.39 21.02
CA TYR A 209 -10.49 9.19 21.98
C TYR A 209 -10.88 8.85 23.42
N SER A 210 -12.18 8.85 23.77
CA SER A 210 -12.63 8.52 25.13
C SER A 210 -12.27 7.09 25.56
N ALA A 211 -12.33 6.12 24.65
CA ALA A 211 -11.94 4.74 24.95
C ALA A 211 -10.42 4.59 25.15
N PHE A 212 -9.60 5.31 24.37
CA PHE A 212 -8.15 5.34 24.57
C PHE A 212 -7.73 6.14 25.81
N GLU A 213 -8.48 7.16 26.21
CA GLU A 213 -8.26 7.93 27.43
C GLU A 213 -8.52 7.08 28.69
N GLU A 214 -9.64 6.36 28.72
CA GLU A 214 -9.97 5.39 29.77
C GLU A 214 -8.88 4.29 29.89
N LEU A 215 -8.54 3.64 28.78
CA LEU A 215 -7.46 2.64 28.72
C LEU A 215 -6.08 3.22 29.12
N SER A 216 -5.77 4.46 28.73
CA SER A 216 -4.50 5.10 29.09
C SER A 216 -4.41 5.42 30.58
N ASN A 217 -5.53 5.75 31.24
CA ASN A 217 -5.58 5.98 32.69
C ASN A 217 -5.37 4.68 33.50
N GLU A 218 -5.77 3.53 32.95
CA GLU A 218 -5.44 2.19 33.46
C GLU A 218 -3.97 1.78 33.20
N GLY A 219 -3.21 2.59 32.46
CA GLY A 219 -1.84 2.28 32.06
C GLY A 219 -1.71 1.32 30.87
N ASN A 220 -2.80 1.07 30.12
CA ASN A 220 -2.78 0.13 29.00
C ASN A 220 -1.88 0.63 27.84
N PRO A 221 -0.94 -0.20 27.33
CA PRO A 221 -0.01 0.22 26.27
C PRO A 221 -0.71 0.61 24.95
N ARG A 222 -1.76 -0.12 24.56
CA ARG A 222 -2.52 0.15 23.33
C ARG A 222 -3.39 1.41 23.46
N GLY A 223 -3.94 1.67 24.65
CA GLY A 223 -4.61 2.93 24.97
C GLY A 223 -3.70 4.13 24.76
N GLN A 224 -2.50 4.06 25.33
CA GLN A 224 -1.45 5.07 25.14
C GLN A 224 -1.04 5.20 23.66
N PHE A 225 -0.89 4.10 22.91
CA PHE A 225 -0.65 4.16 21.47
C PHE A 225 -1.75 4.93 20.72
N GLY A 226 -3.02 4.66 21.04
CA GLY A 226 -4.18 5.31 20.43
C GLY A 226 -4.18 6.83 20.64
N LEU A 227 -3.95 7.30 21.86
CA LEU A 227 -3.77 8.73 22.15
C LEU A 227 -2.56 9.30 21.40
N GLY A 228 -1.41 8.62 21.45
CA GLY A 228 -0.19 9.03 20.75
C GLY A 228 -0.39 9.20 19.24
N PHE A 229 -1.16 8.31 18.62
CA PHE A 229 -1.54 8.39 17.21
C PHE A 229 -2.48 9.58 16.93
N LEU A 230 -3.48 9.84 17.77
CA LEU A 230 -4.40 10.98 17.59
C LEU A 230 -3.66 12.32 17.71
N TYR A 231 -2.79 12.48 18.72
CA TYR A 231 -1.90 13.64 18.86
C TYR A 231 -0.87 13.77 17.72
N ALA A 232 -0.38 12.65 17.15
CA ALA A 232 0.55 12.68 16.02
C ALA A 232 -0.12 13.10 14.70
N SER A 233 -1.33 12.61 14.46
CA SER A 233 -2.06 12.76 13.20
C SER A 233 -2.94 14.03 13.13
N GLY A 234 -3.23 14.65 14.27
CA GLY A 234 -4.15 15.79 14.35
C GLY A 234 -5.58 15.39 14.00
N LEU A 235 -6.04 14.27 14.56
CA LEU A 235 -7.40 13.74 14.43
C LEU A 235 -8.11 13.89 15.77
N HIS A 236 -9.31 14.49 15.77
CA HIS A 236 -10.04 15.02 16.94
C HIS A 236 -9.31 16.13 17.72
N VAL A 237 -8.05 15.93 18.08
CA VAL A 237 -7.21 16.85 18.87
C VAL A 237 -6.21 17.58 17.97
N ASN A 238 -5.74 18.75 18.41
CA ASN A 238 -4.68 19.50 17.72
C ASN A 238 -3.37 18.68 17.68
N ALA A 239 -2.70 18.68 16.53
CA ALA A 239 -1.45 17.94 16.33
C ALA A 239 -0.34 18.45 17.28
N SER A 240 0.24 17.56 18.08
CA SER A 240 1.24 17.90 19.08
C SER A 240 2.33 16.84 19.18
N ILE A 241 3.51 17.13 18.61
CA ILE A 241 4.65 16.22 18.60
C ILE A 241 5.10 15.82 20.02
N PRO A 242 5.21 16.72 21.02
CA PRO A 242 5.64 16.34 22.37
C PRO A 242 4.67 15.37 23.05
N HIS A 243 3.37 15.64 23.04
CA HIS A 243 2.36 14.74 23.62
C HIS A 243 2.36 13.38 22.91
N ALA A 244 2.41 13.38 21.57
CA ALA A 244 2.50 12.15 20.79
C ALA A 244 3.73 11.30 21.18
N LEU A 245 4.91 11.91 21.32
CA LEU A 245 6.12 11.21 21.72
C LEU A 245 6.02 10.64 23.15
N ILE A 246 5.50 11.40 24.11
CA ILE A 246 5.30 10.94 25.50
C ILE A 246 4.43 9.67 25.51
N TYR A 247 3.25 9.73 24.90
CA TYR A 247 2.34 8.57 24.83
C TYR A 247 2.95 7.38 24.08
N LEU A 248 3.65 7.60 22.96
CA LEU A 248 4.35 6.53 22.24
C LEU A 248 5.49 5.91 23.06
N THR A 249 6.23 6.70 23.86
CA THR A 249 7.31 6.16 24.71
C THR A 249 6.80 5.29 25.85
N PHE A 250 5.73 5.68 26.55
CA PHE A 250 5.11 4.82 27.57
C PHE A 250 4.51 3.56 26.94
N SER A 251 3.85 3.68 25.80
CA SER A 251 3.29 2.56 25.04
C SER A 251 4.37 1.54 24.60
N ALA A 252 5.51 2.03 24.10
CA ALA A 252 6.65 1.19 23.72
C ALA A 252 7.41 0.59 24.91
N LEU A 253 7.37 1.23 26.09
CA LEU A 253 7.84 0.62 27.35
C LEU A 253 6.87 -0.47 27.83
N GLY A 254 5.57 -0.30 27.57
CA GLY A 254 4.53 -1.31 27.77
C GLY A 254 4.53 -2.45 26.74
N GLY A 255 5.40 -2.42 25.73
CA GLY A 255 5.56 -3.50 24.75
C GLY A 255 4.59 -3.46 23.56
N ASP A 256 3.97 -2.31 23.25
CA ASP A 256 3.13 -2.18 22.06
C ASP A 256 3.98 -2.15 20.77
N ASN A 257 3.77 -3.16 19.90
CA ASN A 257 4.48 -3.31 18.62
C ASN A 257 4.33 -2.09 17.69
N PHE A 258 3.19 -1.40 17.70
CA PHE A 258 2.95 -0.23 16.86
C PHE A 258 3.67 1.00 17.41
N ALA A 259 3.77 1.14 18.73
CA ALA A 259 4.58 2.18 19.36
C ALA A 259 6.08 1.98 19.10
N ASP A 260 6.60 0.76 19.25
CA ASP A 260 7.99 0.44 18.87
C ASP A 260 8.22 0.71 17.36
N MET A 261 7.31 0.32 16.46
CA MET A 261 7.45 0.65 15.02
C MET A 261 7.47 2.16 14.74
N ALA A 262 6.58 2.93 15.38
CA ALA A 262 6.47 4.37 15.19
C ALA A 262 7.69 5.12 15.76
N LEU A 263 8.19 4.73 16.94
CA LEU A 263 9.43 5.30 17.49
C LEU A 263 10.66 4.89 16.69
N GLY A 264 10.77 3.62 16.30
CA GLY A 264 11.82 3.13 15.41
C GLY A 264 11.89 3.95 14.11
N TYR A 265 10.74 4.24 13.50
CA TYR A 265 10.65 5.11 12.33
C TYR A 265 11.08 6.57 12.62
N ARG A 266 10.67 7.11 13.77
CA ARG A 266 10.95 8.51 14.14
C ARG A 266 12.43 8.74 14.43
N TYR A 267 13.07 7.86 15.20
CA TYR A 267 14.52 7.90 15.43
C TYR A 267 15.31 7.62 14.15
N TRP A 268 14.81 6.76 13.25
CA TRP A 268 15.42 6.49 11.93
C TRP A 268 15.36 7.68 10.94
N THR A 269 14.48 8.65 11.15
CA THR A 269 14.23 9.72 10.17
C THR A 269 14.23 11.15 10.75
N GLY A 270 14.61 11.31 12.02
CA GLY A 270 14.60 12.60 12.72
C GLY A 270 13.21 13.24 12.86
N VAL A 271 12.13 12.45 12.84
CA VAL A 271 10.75 12.99 12.78
C VAL A 271 10.24 13.34 14.19
N GLY A 272 10.66 14.53 14.65
CA GLY A 272 10.30 15.11 15.95
C GLY A 272 11.24 14.72 17.09
N VAL A 273 12.28 13.96 16.78
CA VAL A 273 13.39 13.54 17.66
C VAL A 273 14.71 13.74 16.91
N GLU A 274 15.84 13.71 17.62
CA GLU A 274 17.15 13.61 16.97
C GLU A 274 17.33 12.23 16.29
N GLU A 275 18.17 12.15 15.25
CA GLU A 275 18.41 10.92 14.50
C GLU A 275 19.33 9.98 15.29
N ASP A 276 18.77 8.89 15.85
CA ASP A 276 19.51 7.89 16.63
C ASP A 276 19.33 6.49 16.03
N CYS A 277 20.42 6.00 15.45
CA CYS A 277 20.53 4.70 14.80
C CYS A 277 20.42 3.51 15.78
N GLU A 278 20.90 3.65 17.02
CA GLU A 278 20.87 2.57 18.03
C GLU A 278 19.50 2.51 18.73
N ALA A 279 18.87 3.67 18.99
CA ALA A 279 17.48 3.72 19.44
C ALA A 279 16.54 3.12 18.39
N ALA A 280 16.68 3.53 17.12
CA ALA A 280 15.90 2.97 16.01
C ALA A 280 16.09 1.44 15.86
N LEU A 281 17.35 0.97 15.93
CA LEU A 281 17.68 -0.46 15.91
C LEU A 281 17.03 -1.20 17.08
N THR A 282 17.08 -0.64 18.30
CA THR A 282 16.52 -1.26 19.51
C THR A 282 15.00 -1.46 19.40
N HIS A 283 14.28 -0.42 18.99
CA HIS A 283 12.84 -0.49 18.77
C HIS A 283 12.47 -1.48 17.65
N TYR A 284 13.11 -1.38 16.47
CA TYR A 284 12.82 -2.30 15.36
C TYR A 284 13.20 -3.76 15.66
N HIS A 285 14.25 -4.00 16.45
CA HIS A 285 14.66 -5.33 16.87
C HIS A 285 13.59 -6.04 17.72
N ARG A 286 12.94 -5.34 18.66
CA ARG A 286 11.82 -5.90 19.46
C ARG A 286 10.68 -6.39 18.57
N VAL A 287 10.21 -5.53 17.67
CA VAL A 287 9.11 -5.88 16.73
C VAL A 287 9.55 -7.00 15.78
N ALA A 288 10.80 -6.95 15.30
CA ALA A 288 11.34 -8.00 14.44
C ALA A 288 11.47 -9.35 15.16
N GLN A 289 11.73 -9.38 16.48
CA GLN A 289 11.66 -10.60 17.29
C GLN A 289 10.23 -11.15 17.39
N VAL A 290 9.23 -10.29 17.58
CA VAL A 290 7.81 -10.71 17.60
C VAL A 290 7.41 -11.29 16.24
N VAL A 291 7.74 -10.63 15.13
CA VAL A 291 7.45 -11.16 13.78
C VAL A 291 8.25 -12.44 13.49
N PHE A 292 9.52 -12.53 13.87
CA PHE A 292 10.33 -13.75 13.73
C PHE A 292 9.72 -14.92 14.52
N LYS A 293 9.24 -14.66 15.74
CA LYS A 293 8.53 -15.65 16.56
C LYS A 293 7.23 -16.08 15.87
N GLU A 294 6.37 -15.14 15.47
CA GLU A 294 5.12 -15.44 14.75
C GLU A 294 5.31 -16.23 13.44
N VAL A 295 6.40 -15.97 12.71
CA VAL A 295 6.70 -16.68 11.45
C VAL A 295 7.30 -18.06 11.74
N SER A 296 8.13 -18.21 12.78
CA SER A 296 8.60 -19.51 13.28
C SER A 296 7.42 -20.38 13.73
N GLU A 297 6.61 -19.86 14.66
CA GLU A 297 5.45 -20.57 15.22
C GLU A 297 4.44 -20.91 14.14
N ARG A 298 4.19 -20.03 13.14
CA ARG A 298 3.32 -20.38 12.00
C ARG A 298 3.93 -21.46 11.10
N SER A 299 5.25 -21.51 10.94
CA SER A 299 5.94 -22.59 10.20
C SER A 299 5.92 -23.93 10.96
N GLU A 300 5.64 -23.91 12.27
CA GLU A 300 5.55 -25.09 13.12
C GLU A 300 4.10 -25.54 13.39
N SER A 301 3.14 -24.60 13.43
CA SER A 301 1.74 -24.85 13.81
C SER A 301 0.71 -24.75 12.66
N GLY A 302 0.98 -23.98 11.60
CA GLY A 302 -0.01 -23.64 10.56
C GLY A 302 -0.30 -24.73 9.53
N GLY A 303 -0.22 -26.01 9.92
CA GLY A 303 0.04 -27.12 9.01
C GLY A 303 1.54 -27.20 8.69
N PRO A 304 2.23 -28.36 8.88
CA PRO A 304 3.70 -28.40 8.90
C PRO A 304 4.38 -28.31 7.51
N THR A 305 4.13 -27.24 6.76
CA THR A 305 4.92 -26.95 5.55
C THR A 305 6.39 -26.81 5.92
N LEU A 306 7.16 -27.77 5.46
CA LEU A 306 8.61 -27.91 5.66
C LEU A 306 9.38 -26.80 4.95
N LEU A 307 8.70 -26.08 4.05
CA LEU A 307 9.16 -24.95 3.26
C LEU A 307 8.70 -23.59 3.83
N GLY A 308 7.86 -23.61 4.87
CA GLY A 308 7.27 -22.45 5.52
C GLY A 308 6.30 -21.62 4.65
N PRO A 309 5.51 -20.73 5.29
CA PRO A 309 4.73 -19.73 4.57
C PRO A 309 5.64 -18.58 4.12
N MET A 310 5.88 -18.42 2.81
CA MET A 310 6.54 -17.21 2.28
C MET A 310 5.76 -15.94 2.64
N VAL A 311 6.18 -15.20 3.67
CA VAL A 311 5.58 -13.92 4.05
C VAL A 311 6.23 -12.81 3.21
N ARG A 312 5.53 -12.38 2.15
CA ARG A 312 5.96 -11.27 1.30
C ARG A 312 5.54 -9.94 1.91
N ARG A 313 6.34 -8.88 1.71
CA ARG A 313 5.93 -7.49 1.97
C ARG A 313 4.63 -7.23 1.20
N ALA A 314 3.68 -6.52 1.82
CA ALA A 314 2.46 -6.11 1.14
C ALA A 314 2.79 -5.14 0.00
N ARG A 315 2.83 -5.64 -1.24
CA ARG A 315 3.01 -4.82 -2.44
C ARG A 315 1.74 -4.04 -2.72
N LEU A 316 1.79 -2.73 -2.59
CA LEU A 316 0.77 -1.83 -3.11
C LEU A 316 1.01 -1.51 -4.59
N LEU A 317 -0.02 -1.01 -5.26
CA LEU A 317 -0.13 -0.90 -6.72
C LEU A 317 1.03 -0.15 -7.41
N ASP A 318 1.78 0.70 -6.72
CA ASP A 318 2.89 1.46 -7.31
C ASP A 318 4.05 0.55 -7.79
N GLU A 319 4.24 -0.64 -7.20
CA GLU A 319 5.17 -1.67 -7.73
C GLU A 319 4.57 -2.43 -8.93
N ILE A 320 3.23 -2.44 -9.06
CA ILE A 320 2.49 -3.15 -10.13
C ILE A 320 2.44 -2.26 -11.38
N ASP A 321 2.14 -0.97 -11.24
CA ASP A 321 2.20 0.03 -12.31
C ASP A 321 3.60 0.11 -12.96
N ALA A 322 4.67 -0.23 -12.21
CA ALA A 322 6.05 -0.28 -12.70
C ALA A 322 6.39 -1.57 -13.48
N MET A 323 5.65 -2.67 -13.29
CA MET A 323 5.82 -3.93 -14.02
C MET A 323 4.85 -3.96 -15.21
N GLY A 324 5.25 -3.27 -16.29
CA GLY A 324 4.33 -2.70 -17.27
C GLY A 324 3.37 -3.66 -18.01
N SER A 325 2.12 -3.19 -18.11
CA SER A 325 1.18 -3.44 -19.22
C SER A 325 0.78 -4.90 -19.54
N LEU A 326 0.71 -5.77 -18.54
CA LEU A 326 -0.32 -6.83 -18.54
C LEU A 326 -1.53 -6.36 -17.74
N ASP A 327 -2.73 -6.51 -18.32
CA ASP A 327 -3.97 -6.03 -17.72
C ASP A 327 -4.39 -6.93 -16.54
N GLY A 328 -4.88 -6.34 -15.44
CA GLY A 328 -5.39 -7.10 -14.29
C GLY A 328 -4.37 -7.55 -13.23
N GLY A 329 -3.40 -6.71 -12.86
CA GLY A 329 -2.52 -6.92 -11.70
C GLY A 329 -3.21 -6.68 -10.34
N ASP A 330 -4.13 -7.56 -9.96
CA ASP A 330 -4.79 -7.56 -8.64
C ASP A 330 -3.93 -8.29 -7.58
N LEU A 331 -4.20 -8.08 -6.28
CA LEU A 331 -3.45 -8.75 -5.19
C LEU A 331 -4.14 -10.03 -4.70
N THR A 332 -5.45 -10.10 -4.87
CA THR A 332 -6.14 -11.35 -5.22
C THR A 332 -5.66 -11.80 -6.61
N ILE A 333 -5.61 -13.11 -6.87
CA ILE A 333 -5.48 -13.57 -8.26
C ILE A 333 -6.74 -13.09 -8.96
N SER A 334 -6.60 -12.33 -10.05
CA SER A 334 -7.75 -11.92 -10.86
C SER A 334 -8.56 -13.16 -11.21
N GLU A 335 -9.89 -13.09 -11.11
CA GLU A 335 -10.73 -14.28 -11.23
C GLU A 335 -10.46 -15.01 -12.56
N ASP A 336 -10.24 -14.22 -13.62
CA ASP A 336 -9.75 -14.62 -14.94
C ASP A 336 -8.48 -15.49 -14.92
N LEU A 337 -7.48 -15.15 -14.10
CA LEU A 337 -6.22 -15.89 -13.97
C LEU A 337 -6.41 -17.18 -13.15
N PHE A 338 -7.31 -17.20 -12.16
CA PHE A 338 -7.65 -18.43 -11.45
C PHE A 338 -8.43 -19.40 -12.36
N GLN A 339 -9.41 -18.88 -13.10
CA GLN A 339 -10.13 -19.60 -14.14
C GLN A 339 -9.18 -20.09 -15.24
N TYR A 340 -8.17 -19.30 -15.65
CA TYR A 340 -7.12 -19.72 -16.58
C TYR A 340 -6.31 -20.91 -16.05
N TYR A 341 -5.88 -20.88 -14.77
CA TYR A 341 -5.19 -22.03 -14.18
C TYR A 341 -6.08 -23.28 -14.15
N GLN A 342 -7.36 -23.15 -13.81
CA GLN A 342 -8.33 -24.27 -13.87
C GLN A 342 -8.48 -24.83 -15.29
N PHE A 343 -8.64 -23.96 -16.30
CA PHE A 343 -8.74 -24.34 -17.71
C PHE A 343 -7.48 -25.03 -18.24
N MET A 344 -6.29 -24.56 -17.83
CA MET A 344 -5.02 -25.18 -18.20
C MET A 344 -4.80 -26.52 -17.49
N ALA A 345 -5.23 -26.68 -16.24
CA ALA A 345 -5.23 -27.96 -15.54
C ALA A 345 -6.23 -28.96 -16.15
N TYR A 346 -7.41 -28.50 -16.59
CA TYR A 346 -8.37 -29.31 -17.36
C TYR A 346 -7.77 -29.80 -18.69
N LYS A 347 -6.99 -28.95 -19.38
CA LYS A 347 -6.15 -29.33 -20.53
C LYS A 347 -4.94 -30.21 -20.19
N LYS A 348 -4.89 -30.75 -18.96
CA LYS A 348 -3.81 -31.58 -18.41
C LYS A 348 -2.41 -30.94 -18.41
N ASN A 349 -2.32 -29.61 -18.32
CA ASN A 349 -1.03 -28.95 -18.12
C ASN A 349 -0.53 -29.18 -16.68
N VAL A 350 0.55 -29.95 -16.56
CA VAL A 350 1.18 -30.35 -15.29
C VAL A 350 1.62 -29.15 -14.44
N SER A 351 2.13 -28.08 -15.07
CA SER A 351 2.54 -26.87 -14.35
C SER A 351 1.33 -26.11 -13.77
N ALA A 352 0.20 -26.11 -14.48
CA ALA A 352 -1.04 -25.51 -13.99
C ALA A 352 -1.65 -26.32 -12.83
N MET A 353 -1.59 -27.66 -12.88
CA MET A 353 -1.99 -28.51 -11.75
C MET A 353 -1.14 -28.23 -10.50
N VAL A 354 0.18 -28.15 -10.64
CA VAL A 354 1.08 -27.80 -9.52
C VAL A 354 0.74 -26.42 -8.95
N GLY A 355 0.49 -25.43 -9.81
CA GLY A 355 0.08 -24.08 -9.40
C GLY A 355 -1.25 -24.07 -8.62
N LEU A 356 -2.29 -24.74 -9.11
CA LEU A 356 -3.55 -24.89 -8.37
C LEU A 356 -3.36 -25.64 -7.05
N GLY A 357 -2.56 -26.71 -7.06
CA GLY A 357 -2.19 -27.46 -5.86
C GLY A 357 -1.59 -26.53 -4.81
N GLN A 358 -0.58 -25.73 -5.17
CA GLN A 358 0.04 -24.73 -4.30
C GLN A 358 -0.97 -23.68 -3.80
N LEU A 359 -1.87 -23.18 -4.66
CA LEU A 359 -2.86 -22.16 -4.27
C LEU A 359 -3.86 -22.69 -3.23
N TYR A 360 -4.42 -23.86 -3.45
CA TYR A 360 -5.29 -24.53 -2.48
C TYR A 360 -4.52 -25.01 -1.23
N TYR A 361 -3.24 -25.36 -1.35
CA TYR A 361 -2.42 -25.83 -0.23
C TYR A 361 -2.05 -24.71 0.75
N TYR A 362 -1.71 -23.53 0.23
CA TYR A 362 -1.31 -22.37 1.05
C TYR A 362 -2.44 -21.39 1.37
N GLY A 363 -3.62 -21.49 0.73
CA GLY A 363 -4.75 -20.58 0.94
C GLY A 363 -4.43 -19.12 0.62
N ARG A 364 -4.05 -18.82 -0.63
CA ARG A 364 -3.47 -17.51 -1.01
C ARG A 364 -4.23 -16.80 -2.14
N HIS A 365 -4.09 -15.47 -2.16
CA HIS A 365 -4.60 -14.57 -3.19
C HIS A 365 -6.12 -14.68 -3.42
N GLY A 366 -6.91 -14.89 -2.35
CA GLY A 366 -8.37 -15.03 -2.40
C GLY A 366 -8.88 -16.47 -2.53
N VAL A 367 -7.98 -17.45 -2.71
CA VAL A 367 -8.34 -18.88 -2.69
C VAL A 367 -8.26 -19.39 -1.26
N GLU A 368 -9.35 -19.99 -0.76
CA GLU A 368 -9.39 -20.65 0.56
C GLU A 368 -8.48 -21.89 0.62
N MET A 369 -7.94 -22.17 1.81
CA MET A 369 -7.10 -23.34 2.03
C MET A 369 -7.95 -24.62 1.97
N ASN A 370 -7.62 -25.54 1.07
CA ASN A 370 -8.33 -26.80 0.88
C ASN A 370 -7.34 -27.93 0.55
N HIS A 371 -6.99 -28.72 1.56
CA HIS A 371 -6.01 -29.80 1.42
C HIS A 371 -6.48 -30.96 0.54
N GLU A 372 -7.79 -31.20 0.40
CA GLU A 372 -8.34 -32.25 -0.47
C GLU A 372 -8.12 -31.92 -1.95
N LYS A 373 -8.48 -30.70 -2.37
CA LYS A 373 -8.23 -30.19 -3.73
C LYS A 373 -6.74 -30.10 -4.01
N ALA A 374 -5.94 -29.64 -3.04
CA ALA A 374 -4.48 -29.63 -3.16
C ALA A 374 -3.93 -31.04 -3.43
N PHE A 375 -4.31 -32.03 -2.61
CA PHE A 375 -3.90 -33.42 -2.77
C PHE A 375 -4.32 -33.99 -4.14
N TYR A 376 -5.55 -33.73 -4.58
CA TYR A 376 -6.06 -34.16 -5.88
C TYR A 376 -5.19 -33.64 -7.04
N TYR A 377 -4.92 -32.33 -7.10
CA TYR A 377 -4.10 -31.74 -8.17
C TYR A 377 -2.63 -32.17 -8.08
N PHE A 378 -2.06 -32.31 -6.89
CA PHE A 378 -0.70 -32.82 -6.73
C PHE A 378 -0.59 -34.32 -7.12
N ASN A 379 -1.57 -35.16 -6.79
CA ASN A 379 -1.54 -36.56 -7.21
C ASN A 379 -1.64 -36.70 -8.74
N LEU A 380 -2.56 -35.98 -9.37
CA LEU A 380 -2.69 -35.97 -10.84
C LEU A 380 -1.41 -35.46 -11.54
N ALA A 381 -0.74 -34.47 -10.96
CA ALA A 381 0.54 -33.96 -11.46
C ALA A 381 1.71 -34.94 -11.22
N ALA A 382 1.72 -35.68 -10.10
CA ALA A 382 2.74 -36.68 -9.79
C ALA A 382 2.60 -37.94 -10.65
N GLU A 383 1.37 -38.39 -10.93
CA GLU A 383 1.06 -39.41 -11.93
C GLU A 383 1.53 -38.99 -13.34
N SER A 384 1.49 -37.67 -13.62
CA SER A 384 2.04 -37.07 -14.84
C SER A 384 3.57 -36.84 -14.80
N GLY A 385 4.29 -37.38 -13.81
CA GLY A 385 5.75 -37.31 -13.71
C GLY A 385 6.31 -35.99 -13.14
N SER A 386 5.53 -35.22 -12.38
CA SER A 386 6.00 -33.96 -11.80
C SER A 386 6.84 -34.16 -10.53
N ALA A 387 8.15 -33.95 -10.64
CA ALA A 387 9.07 -33.87 -9.52
C ALA A 387 8.63 -32.88 -8.43
N ILE A 388 8.04 -31.75 -8.82
CA ILE A 388 7.53 -30.72 -7.90
C ILE A 388 6.30 -31.24 -7.14
N ALA A 389 5.37 -31.89 -7.84
CA ALA A 389 4.19 -32.46 -7.18
C ALA A 389 4.58 -33.61 -6.24
N MET A 390 5.56 -34.42 -6.60
CA MET A 390 6.11 -35.45 -5.70
C MET A 390 6.79 -34.85 -4.46
N ALA A 391 7.38 -33.64 -4.55
CA ALA A 391 7.85 -32.93 -3.36
C ALA A 391 6.69 -32.59 -2.41
N TYR A 392 5.63 -31.96 -2.94
CA TYR A 392 4.46 -31.56 -2.15
C TYR A 392 3.65 -32.75 -1.61
N LEU A 393 3.52 -33.85 -2.34
CA LEU A 393 2.95 -35.09 -1.79
C LEU A 393 3.82 -35.66 -0.66
N GLY A 394 5.14 -35.65 -0.84
CA GLY A 394 6.10 -36.07 0.18
C GLY A 394 5.99 -35.24 1.46
N GLU A 395 5.81 -33.92 1.30
CA GLU A 395 5.50 -32.98 2.37
C GLU A 395 4.15 -33.32 3.04
N MET A 396 3.05 -33.39 2.28
CA MET A 396 1.70 -33.70 2.79
C MET A 396 1.62 -35.05 3.55
N TYR A 397 2.35 -36.08 3.12
CA TYR A 397 2.44 -37.35 3.84
C TYR A 397 3.34 -37.28 5.08
N MET A 398 4.37 -36.41 5.12
CA MET A 398 5.17 -36.18 6.33
C MET A 398 4.39 -35.38 7.38
N VAL A 399 3.50 -34.53 6.89
CA VAL A 399 2.60 -33.60 7.58
C VAL A 399 1.47 -34.33 8.30
N GLY A 400 0.61 -35.02 7.54
CA GLY A 400 -0.74 -35.35 8.01
C GLY A 400 -1.66 -34.12 7.96
N SER A 401 -2.71 -34.17 7.14
CA SER A 401 -3.74 -33.14 7.03
C SER A 401 -5.13 -33.76 7.11
N THR A 402 -6.19 -32.94 7.17
CA THR A 402 -7.59 -33.41 7.16
C THR A 402 -7.90 -34.35 5.99
N ALA A 403 -7.23 -34.16 4.85
CA ALA A 403 -7.40 -34.97 3.64
C ALA A 403 -6.57 -36.26 3.63
N VAL A 404 -5.46 -36.32 4.38
CA VAL A 404 -4.44 -37.37 4.25
C VAL A 404 -3.77 -37.64 5.60
N PRO A 405 -3.90 -38.84 6.20
CA PRO A 405 -3.21 -39.18 7.45
C PRO A 405 -1.68 -39.25 7.24
N ALA A 406 -0.91 -38.88 8.28
CA ALA A 406 0.54 -38.88 8.23
C ALA A 406 1.11 -40.29 7.96
N ASP A 407 1.92 -40.43 6.91
CA ASP A 407 2.64 -41.65 6.56
C ASP A 407 4.09 -41.32 6.22
N SER A 408 4.93 -41.41 7.25
CA SER A 408 6.38 -41.21 7.17
C SER A 408 7.07 -42.08 6.11
N THR A 409 6.52 -43.25 5.77
CA THR A 409 7.13 -44.16 4.78
C THR A 409 6.83 -43.74 3.35
N LYS A 410 5.58 -43.35 3.07
CA LYS A 410 5.17 -42.76 1.78
C LYS A 410 5.85 -41.41 1.58
N ALA A 411 5.94 -40.59 2.62
CA ALA A 411 6.62 -39.30 2.62
C ALA A 411 8.06 -39.41 2.09
N LEU A 412 8.88 -40.24 2.72
CA LEU A 412 10.28 -40.45 2.31
C LEU A 412 10.40 -41.06 0.91
N LYS A 413 9.44 -41.90 0.49
CA LYS A 413 9.41 -42.46 -0.88
C LYS A 413 9.20 -41.39 -1.94
N TYR A 414 8.27 -40.45 -1.73
CA TYR A 414 8.02 -39.35 -2.66
C TYR A 414 9.11 -38.28 -2.63
N LEU A 415 9.63 -37.93 -1.44
CA LEU A 415 10.75 -36.97 -1.31
C LEU A 415 12.03 -37.49 -1.97
N ARG A 416 12.35 -38.80 -1.85
CA ARG A 416 13.51 -39.39 -2.54
C ARG A 416 13.37 -39.33 -4.06
N LYS A 417 12.23 -39.77 -4.62
CA LYS A 417 11.95 -39.64 -6.06
C LYS A 417 12.14 -38.21 -6.57
N SER A 418 11.55 -37.25 -5.85
CA SER A 418 11.67 -35.83 -6.18
C SER A 418 13.13 -35.35 -6.15
N ALA A 419 13.90 -35.75 -5.14
CA ALA A 419 15.32 -35.42 -5.03
C ALA A 419 16.22 -36.13 -6.07
N GLU A 420 15.86 -37.35 -6.48
CA GLU A 420 16.48 -38.13 -7.57
C GLU A 420 16.23 -37.48 -8.94
N GLU A 421 15.03 -36.90 -9.15
CA GLU A 421 14.68 -36.02 -10.27
C GLU A 421 15.29 -34.59 -10.12
N ASN A 422 16.32 -34.45 -9.28
CA ASN A 422 17.07 -33.23 -8.94
C ASN A 422 16.26 -32.05 -8.39
N ASN A 423 15.00 -32.25 -7.98
CA ASN A 423 14.13 -31.17 -7.53
C ASN A 423 14.66 -30.49 -6.25
N PRO A 424 14.76 -29.15 -6.20
CA PRO A 424 15.34 -28.47 -5.04
C PRO A 424 14.40 -28.47 -3.83
N ILE A 425 13.08 -28.54 -4.06
CA ILE A 425 12.07 -28.66 -3.00
C ILE A 425 12.14 -30.08 -2.41
N GLY A 426 12.22 -31.12 -3.24
CA GLY A 426 12.43 -32.50 -2.80
C GLY A 426 13.75 -32.71 -2.05
N GLN A 427 14.84 -32.10 -2.51
CA GLN A 427 16.15 -32.11 -1.86
C GLN A 427 16.11 -31.41 -0.49
N THR A 428 15.51 -30.23 -0.39
CA THR A 428 15.25 -29.52 0.88
C THR A 428 14.38 -30.37 1.81
N GLY A 429 13.37 -31.03 1.24
CA GLY A 429 12.52 -32.05 1.86
C GLY A 429 13.30 -33.12 2.60
N LEU A 430 14.14 -33.84 1.85
CA LEU A 430 14.96 -34.93 2.35
C LEU A 430 16.06 -34.44 3.31
N ALA A 431 16.61 -33.24 3.09
CA ALA A 431 17.62 -32.63 3.95
C ALA A 431 17.09 -32.35 5.36
N LEU A 432 15.90 -31.75 5.47
CA LEU A 432 15.27 -31.44 6.77
C LEU A 432 14.84 -32.71 7.52
N ALA A 433 14.46 -33.77 6.79
CA ALA A 433 14.21 -35.08 7.38
C ALA A 433 15.50 -35.68 8.01
N TYR A 434 16.65 -35.59 7.33
CA TYR A 434 17.95 -36.00 7.88
C TYR A 434 18.49 -35.07 8.98
N LEU A 435 18.13 -33.78 8.96
CA LEU A 435 18.56 -32.80 9.96
C LEU A 435 17.87 -33.01 11.31
N TYR A 436 16.55 -33.21 11.30
CA TYR A 436 15.73 -33.35 12.51
C TYR A 436 15.41 -34.80 12.90
N GLY A 437 15.86 -35.79 12.12
CA GLY A 437 15.57 -37.22 12.38
C GLY A 437 14.10 -37.59 12.19
N ARG A 438 13.34 -36.80 11.42
CA ARG A 438 11.92 -37.06 11.15
C ARG A 438 11.75 -38.35 10.33
N ALA A 439 10.56 -38.93 10.38
CA ALA A 439 10.21 -40.18 9.69
C ALA A 439 11.11 -41.39 10.05
N GLY A 440 11.67 -41.41 11.27
CA GLY A 440 12.50 -42.52 11.78
C GLY A 440 13.91 -42.59 11.21
N LEU A 441 14.39 -41.52 10.55
CA LEU A 441 15.75 -41.45 10.05
C LEU A 441 16.75 -41.11 11.18
N PRO A 442 17.97 -41.70 11.17
CA PRO A 442 19.04 -41.22 12.04
C PRO A 442 19.48 -39.82 11.63
N VAL A 443 19.69 -38.95 12.61
CA VAL A 443 20.17 -37.57 12.41
C VAL A 443 21.54 -37.59 11.73
N LYS A 444 21.64 -36.99 10.54
CA LYS A 444 22.84 -36.97 9.69
C LYS A 444 23.07 -35.58 9.08
N PRO A 445 23.62 -34.62 9.85
CA PRO A 445 23.70 -33.22 9.43
C PRO A 445 24.59 -32.99 8.20
N VAL A 446 25.62 -33.82 7.98
CA VAL A 446 26.49 -33.73 6.79
C VAL A 446 25.72 -34.04 5.50
N ILE A 447 24.91 -35.10 5.49
CA ILE A 447 24.07 -35.46 4.31
C ILE A 447 22.98 -34.40 4.09
N ALA A 448 22.41 -33.85 5.17
CA ALA A 448 21.49 -32.72 5.07
C ALA A 448 22.16 -31.51 4.43
N MET A 449 23.38 -31.14 4.85
CA MET A 449 24.16 -30.04 4.28
C MET A 449 24.45 -30.25 2.79
N GLU A 450 24.86 -31.45 2.36
CA GLU A 450 25.07 -31.78 0.94
C GLU A 450 23.78 -31.63 0.09
N LEU A 451 22.63 -32.03 0.63
CA LEU A 451 21.34 -31.89 -0.04
C LEU A 451 20.86 -30.43 -0.08
N PHE A 452 21.07 -29.66 0.99
CA PHE A 452 20.78 -28.23 0.99
C PHE A 452 21.68 -27.46 0.02
N LEU A 453 22.97 -27.81 -0.11
CA LEU A 453 23.87 -27.19 -1.09
C LEU A 453 23.33 -27.35 -2.52
N LYS A 454 22.94 -28.57 -2.91
CA LYS A 454 22.33 -28.86 -4.22
C LYS A 454 21.03 -28.09 -4.47
N ALA A 455 20.22 -27.87 -3.45
CA ALA A 455 18.99 -27.06 -3.56
C ALA A 455 19.27 -25.54 -3.56
N ALA A 456 20.29 -25.08 -2.84
CA ALA A 456 20.67 -23.68 -2.73
C ALA A 456 21.41 -23.16 -3.97
N ASP A 457 22.21 -24.02 -4.63
CA ASP A 457 22.86 -23.74 -5.91
C ASP A 457 21.84 -23.68 -7.07
N GLN A 458 20.71 -24.39 -6.94
CA GLN A 458 19.51 -24.20 -7.78
C GLN A 458 18.69 -22.95 -7.41
N GLY A 459 19.16 -22.16 -6.44
CA GLY A 459 18.52 -20.91 -6.04
C GLY A 459 17.40 -21.04 -5.01
N TRP A 460 17.12 -22.19 -4.41
CA TRP A 460 15.97 -22.31 -3.50
C TRP A 460 16.19 -21.56 -2.16
N PRO A 461 15.34 -20.57 -1.81
CA PRO A 461 15.63 -19.63 -0.72
C PRO A 461 15.54 -20.26 0.67
N GLU A 462 14.76 -21.33 0.84
CA GLU A 462 14.65 -22.02 2.14
C GLU A 462 15.86 -22.95 2.39
N ALA A 463 16.43 -23.55 1.34
CA ALA A 463 17.70 -24.25 1.44
C ALA A 463 18.84 -23.28 1.80
N GLN A 464 18.83 -22.08 1.21
CA GLN A 464 19.77 -21.00 1.54
C GLN A 464 19.60 -20.53 3.00
N LEU A 465 18.36 -20.36 3.49
CA LEU A 465 18.10 -20.07 4.91
C LEU A 465 18.68 -21.15 5.84
N HIS A 466 18.41 -22.43 5.55
CA HIS A 466 18.88 -23.54 6.37
C HIS A 466 20.41 -23.66 6.35
N LEU A 467 21.07 -23.48 5.19
CA LEU A 467 22.55 -23.39 5.14
C LEU A 467 23.07 -22.23 6.00
N GLY A 468 22.45 -21.05 5.92
CA GLY A 468 22.81 -19.93 6.78
C GLY A 468 22.76 -20.29 8.27
N ARG A 469 21.67 -20.95 8.71
CA ARG A 469 21.50 -21.43 10.10
C ARG A 469 22.49 -22.54 10.49
N LEU A 470 22.88 -23.42 9.56
CA LEU A 470 23.91 -24.45 9.79
C LEU A 470 25.30 -23.81 9.98
N PHE A 471 25.71 -22.93 9.07
CA PHE A 471 27.00 -22.25 9.14
C PHE A 471 27.13 -21.26 10.32
N LEU A 472 26.00 -20.77 10.85
CA LEU A 472 25.95 -19.95 12.06
C LEU A 472 26.31 -20.75 13.34
N GLY A 473 26.23 -22.09 13.31
CA GLY A 473 26.69 -22.98 14.38
C GLY A 473 25.65 -23.36 15.43
N ASN A 474 24.35 -23.14 15.18
CA ASN A 474 23.29 -23.39 16.16
C ASN A 474 22.99 -24.90 16.34
N GLY A 475 23.87 -25.60 17.09
CA GLY A 475 23.62 -26.91 17.71
C GLY A 475 23.98 -28.16 16.91
N THR A 476 24.34 -28.05 15.63
CA THR A 476 24.64 -29.23 14.79
C THR A 476 26.05 -29.78 15.03
N HIS A 477 26.13 -30.84 15.84
CA HIS A 477 27.35 -31.59 16.07
C HIS A 477 27.92 -32.15 14.75
N GLY A 478 29.09 -31.63 14.33
CA GLY A 478 29.83 -32.12 13.16
C GLY A 478 30.06 -31.09 12.04
N ILE A 479 29.41 -29.93 12.07
CA ILE A 479 29.64 -28.82 11.11
C ILE A 479 30.45 -27.72 11.79
N LYS A 480 31.45 -27.15 11.10
CA LYS A 480 32.22 -25.99 11.59
C LYS A 480 31.47 -24.69 11.29
N THR A 481 31.56 -23.73 12.21
CA THR A 481 31.06 -22.37 12.00
C THR A 481 31.82 -21.67 10.87
N ASP A 482 31.07 -21.01 9.98
CA ASP A 482 31.61 -20.10 8.96
C ASP A 482 30.62 -18.95 8.74
N TYR A 483 30.84 -17.85 9.49
CA TYR A 483 30.02 -16.65 9.38
C TYR A 483 30.08 -16.00 7.98
N LYS A 484 31.13 -16.23 7.19
CA LYS A 484 31.24 -15.69 5.81
C LYS A 484 30.33 -16.46 4.85
N SER A 485 30.28 -17.79 4.97
CA SER A 485 29.30 -18.59 4.23
C SER A 485 27.88 -18.35 4.71
N ALA A 486 27.65 -18.22 6.03
CA ALA A 486 26.34 -17.87 6.58
C ALA A 486 25.81 -16.56 5.98
N LEU A 487 26.63 -15.50 5.97
CA LEU A 487 26.29 -14.20 5.39
C LEU A 487 25.93 -14.30 3.90
N LYS A 488 26.71 -15.06 3.11
CA LYS A 488 26.46 -15.29 1.69
C LYS A 488 25.05 -15.88 1.48
N TYR A 489 24.73 -16.96 2.20
CA TYR A 489 23.45 -17.64 2.01
C TYR A 489 22.26 -16.85 2.57
N PHE A 490 22.40 -16.14 3.69
CA PHE A 490 21.34 -15.22 4.17
C PHE A 490 21.10 -14.04 3.22
N THR A 491 22.15 -13.48 2.61
CA THR A 491 22.00 -12.43 1.58
C THR A 491 21.28 -12.95 0.32
N MET A 492 21.58 -14.18 -0.11
CA MET A 492 20.87 -14.79 -1.25
C MET A 492 19.39 -15.08 -0.94
N ALA A 493 19.09 -15.56 0.28
CA ALA A 493 17.71 -15.81 0.70
C ALA A 493 16.90 -14.51 0.95
N SER A 494 17.53 -13.45 1.46
CA SER A 494 16.87 -12.16 1.69
C SER A 494 16.56 -11.42 0.38
N GLN A 495 17.45 -11.48 -0.62
CA GLN A 495 17.17 -10.99 -1.99
C GLN A 495 15.91 -11.63 -2.60
N GLN A 496 15.62 -12.89 -2.26
CA GLN A 496 14.40 -13.60 -2.68
C GLN A 496 13.17 -13.33 -1.79
N GLY A 497 13.32 -12.51 -0.75
CA GLY A 497 12.21 -12.08 0.11
C GLY A 497 12.05 -12.86 1.42
N ASN A 498 12.93 -13.79 1.77
CA ASN A 498 12.77 -14.63 2.97
C ASN A 498 12.95 -13.82 4.26
N VAL A 499 11.88 -13.69 5.05
CA VAL A 499 11.81 -12.88 6.28
C VAL A 499 12.77 -13.37 7.36
N MET A 500 12.95 -14.68 7.48
CA MET A 500 13.84 -15.30 8.45
C MET A 500 15.31 -15.03 8.10
N ALA A 501 15.61 -14.91 6.79
CA ALA A 501 16.92 -14.52 6.32
C ALA A 501 17.19 -13.03 6.55
N PHE A 502 16.19 -12.15 6.36
CA PHE A 502 16.29 -10.75 6.76
C PHE A 502 16.59 -10.61 8.26
N TYR A 503 15.90 -11.36 9.13
CA TYR A 503 16.13 -11.32 10.58
C TYR A 503 17.56 -11.76 10.95
N HIS A 504 18.02 -12.92 10.48
CA HIS A 504 19.37 -13.39 10.80
C HIS A 504 20.48 -12.50 10.18
N LEU A 505 20.25 -11.94 8.99
CA LEU A 505 21.18 -10.98 8.38
C LEU A 505 21.24 -9.68 9.22
N ALA A 506 20.09 -9.17 9.69
CA ALA A 506 20.02 -8.03 10.59
C ALA A 506 20.76 -8.30 11.92
N GLU A 507 20.53 -9.48 12.51
CA GLU A 507 21.21 -9.95 13.72
C GLU A 507 22.74 -10.00 13.54
N MET A 508 23.23 -10.47 12.39
CA MET A 508 24.67 -10.48 12.07
C MET A 508 25.24 -9.06 11.93
N HIS A 509 24.54 -8.13 11.29
CA HIS A 509 24.98 -6.72 11.21
C HIS A 509 24.88 -5.98 12.55
N ALA A 510 23.90 -6.31 13.39
CA ALA A 510 23.69 -5.71 14.72
C ALA A 510 24.73 -6.17 15.74
N LYS A 511 25.16 -7.44 15.67
CA LYS A 511 26.18 -8.03 16.55
C LYS A 511 27.61 -7.91 16.00
N GLY A 512 27.78 -7.74 14.69
CA GLY A 512 29.09 -7.77 14.03
C GLY A 512 29.65 -9.17 13.86
N THR A 513 28.81 -10.19 13.66
CA THR A 513 29.26 -11.58 13.49
C THR A 513 29.55 -11.88 12.02
N GLY A 514 30.84 -11.93 11.66
CA GLY A 514 31.32 -12.18 10.29
C GLY A 514 31.36 -10.94 9.37
N VAL A 515 30.83 -9.81 9.83
CA VAL A 515 30.88 -8.48 9.19
C VAL A 515 31.14 -7.43 10.26
N LEU A 516 31.67 -6.27 9.89
CA LEU A 516 31.73 -5.12 10.80
C LEU A 516 30.32 -4.74 11.28
N ARG A 517 30.18 -4.39 12.57
CA ARG A 517 28.90 -3.95 13.14
C ARG A 517 28.43 -2.67 12.43
N SER A 518 27.18 -2.65 12.01
CA SER A 518 26.60 -1.56 11.23
C SER A 518 25.14 -1.38 11.63
N CYS A 519 24.87 -0.34 12.41
CA CYS A 519 23.53 -0.06 12.96
C CYS A 519 22.53 0.26 11.85
N SER A 520 22.96 0.97 10.80
CA SER A 520 22.09 1.46 9.73
C SER A 520 21.52 0.31 8.91
N THR A 521 22.39 -0.53 8.37
CA THR A 521 21.99 -1.75 7.65
C THR A 521 21.19 -2.70 8.54
N ALA A 522 21.52 -2.81 9.84
CA ALA A 522 20.74 -3.64 10.76
C ALA A 522 19.32 -3.10 10.99
N ALA A 523 19.17 -1.80 11.21
CA ALA A 523 17.87 -1.14 11.37
C ALA A 523 17.01 -1.23 10.10
N GLU A 524 17.59 -1.04 8.90
CA GLU A 524 16.88 -1.23 7.62
C GLU A 524 16.38 -2.68 7.44
N LEU A 525 17.19 -3.67 7.83
CA LEU A 525 16.83 -5.09 7.73
C LEU A 525 15.80 -5.50 8.79
N PHE A 526 15.91 -5.03 10.04
CA PHE A 526 14.88 -5.26 11.08
C PHE A 526 13.57 -4.54 10.76
N LYS A 527 13.62 -3.29 10.25
CA LYS A 527 12.45 -2.59 9.71
C LYS A 527 11.78 -3.41 8.61
N ASN A 528 12.56 -4.01 7.69
CA ASN A 528 12.01 -4.90 6.67
C ASN A 528 11.28 -6.12 7.28
N VAL A 529 11.74 -6.66 8.40
CA VAL A 529 11.03 -7.73 9.13
C VAL A 529 9.75 -7.19 9.80
N ALA A 530 9.84 -6.06 10.52
CA ALA A 530 8.69 -5.42 11.16
C ALA A 530 7.59 -5.02 10.15
N GLU A 531 7.96 -4.55 8.96
CA GLU A 531 7.03 -4.25 7.86
C GLU A 531 6.26 -5.48 7.32
N ARG A 532 6.54 -6.70 7.81
CA ARG A 532 5.97 -7.97 7.34
C ARG A 532 5.13 -8.71 8.40
N GLY A 533 4.87 -8.12 9.58
CA GLY A 533 3.99 -8.70 10.60
C GLY A 533 2.51 -8.77 10.21
N ARG A 534 1.64 -9.42 11.03
CA ARG A 534 0.20 -9.61 10.74
C ARG A 534 -0.55 -8.33 10.36
N TRP A 535 -0.19 -7.20 10.97
CA TRP A 535 -0.73 -5.86 10.68
C TRP A 535 -0.59 -5.43 9.22
N SER A 536 0.29 -6.08 8.44
CA SER A 536 0.35 -5.89 6.97
C SER A 536 -0.97 -6.24 6.26
N LYS A 537 -1.85 -7.05 6.89
CA LYS A 537 -3.25 -7.27 6.44
C LYS A 537 -4.01 -5.94 6.28
N MET A 538 -3.72 -4.92 7.09
CA MET A 538 -4.42 -3.63 7.10
C MET A 538 -4.28 -2.86 5.78
N PHE A 539 -3.26 -3.14 4.96
CA PHE A 539 -3.18 -2.63 3.58
C PHE A 539 -4.30 -3.16 2.67
N MET A 540 -4.69 -4.43 2.84
CA MET A 540 -5.78 -5.04 2.07
C MET A 540 -7.13 -4.50 2.54
N SER A 541 -7.31 -4.33 3.85
CA SER A 541 -8.46 -3.65 4.44
C SER A 541 -8.61 -2.22 3.89
N ALA A 542 -7.56 -1.39 3.98
CA ALA A 542 -7.58 0.00 3.48
C ALA A 542 -7.85 0.09 1.97
N TYR A 543 -7.29 -0.81 1.17
CA TYR A 543 -7.53 -0.85 -0.27
C TYR A 543 -8.95 -1.33 -0.61
N SER A 544 -9.47 -2.34 0.12
CA SER A 544 -10.86 -2.80 0.01
C SER A 544 -11.84 -1.71 0.39
N ALA A 545 -11.62 -1.01 1.51
CA ALA A 545 -12.40 0.14 1.94
C ALA A 545 -12.41 1.23 0.86
N PHE A 546 -11.26 1.58 0.29
CA PHE A 546 -11.13 2.55 -0.80
C PHE A 546 -11.90 2.12 -2.07
N ARG A 547 -11.76 0.87 -2.52
CA ARG A 547 -12.50 0.30 -3.66
C ARG A 547 -14.02 0.32 -3.42
N ASN A 548 -14.44 0.06 -2.18
CA ASN A 548 -15.82 0.10 -1.72
C ASN A 548 -16.31 1.52 -1.34
N ARG A 549 -15.57 2.58 -1.71
CA ARG A 549 -15.87 4.00 -1.46
C ARG A 549 -15.95 4.41 0.03
N ARG A 550 -15.52 3.56 0.95
CA ARG A 550 -15.37 3.84 2.40
C ARG A 550 -14.09 4.64 2.62
N TYR A 551 -14.09 5.89 2.14
CA TYR A 551 -12.89 6.73 2.09
C TYR A 551 -12.34 7.09 3.47
N HIS A 552 -13.19 7.41 4.45
CA HIS A 552 -12.71 7.80 5.80
C HIS A 552 -11.90 6.68 6.47
N GLU A 553 -12.45 5.45 6.50
CA GLU A 553 -11.77 4.24 6.98
C GLU A 553 -10.45 3.99 6.26
N ALA A 554 -10.43 4.04 4.92
CA ALA A 554 -9.22 3.90 4.14
C ALA A 554 -8.17 4.96 4.49
N PHE A 555 -8.58 6.22 4.66
CA PHE A 555 -7.70 7.33 5.05
C PHE A 555 -7.11 7.13 6.45
N VAL A 556 -7.91 6.81 7.46
CA VAL A 556 -7.40 6.59 8.83
C VAL A 556 -6.45 5.40 8.87
N THR A 557 -6.79 4.31 8.17
CA THR A 557 -5.93 3.12 8.07
C THR A 557 -4.60 3.42 7.37
N TYR A 558 -4.62 4.18 6.26
CA TYR A 558 -3.37 4.63 5.61
C TYR A 558 -2.58 5.64 6.45
N GLN A 559 -3.24 6.55 7.18
CA GLN A 559 -2.59 7.52 8.06
C GLN A 559 -1.93 6.84 9.27
N LEU A 560 -2.54 5.80 9.82
CA LEU A 560 -1.95 4.93 10.84
C LEU A 560 -0.70 4.21 10.32
N LEU A 561 -0.83 3.49 9.20
CA LEU A 561 0.31 2.80 8.58
C LEU A 561 1.43 3.78 8.19
N ALA A 562 1.09 5.03 7.86
CA ALA A 562 2.04 6.10 7.59
C ALA A 562 2.83 6.58 8.83
N GLU A 563 2.22 6.58 10.02
CA GLU A 563 2.91 6.84 11.30
C GLU A 563 3.77 5.66 11.76
N LEU A 564 3.41 4.41 11.41
CA LEU A 564 4.26 3.22 11.60
C LEU A 564 5.49 3.19 10.66
N GLY A 565 5.63 4.21 9.80
CA GLY A 565 6.77 4.38 8.91
C GLY A 565 6.66 3.73 7.53
N TYR A 566 5.52 3.13 7.15
CA TYR A 566 5.39 2.51 5.83
C TYR A 566 5.45 3.56 4.70
N GLU A 567 6.55 3.56 3.95
CA GLU A 567 6.85 4.47 2.82
C GLU A 567 5.74 4.54 1.76
N VAL A 568 5.02 3.43 1.51
CA VAL A 568 3.92 3.38 0.54
C VAL A 568 2.58 3.83 1.12
N ALA A 569 2.34 3.65 2.43
CA ALA A 569 1.14 4.18 3.09
C ALA A 569 1.12 5.71 3.07
N GLN A 570 2.29 6.33 3.32
CA GLN A 570 2.49 7.79 3.29
C GLN A 570 2.03 8.41 1.95
N LYS A 571 2.22 7.73 0.82
CA LYS A 571 1.76 8.19 -0.51
C LYS A 571 0.24 8.13 -0.70
N LYS A 572 -0.43 7.19 -0.03
CA LYS A 572 -1.88 6.93 -0.18
C LYS A 572 -2.70 7.73 0.83
N ALA A 573 -2.13 8.04 2.00
CA ALA A 573 -2.75 8.87 3.03
C ALA A 573 -3.09 10.31 2.56
N THR A 574 -2.50 10.80 1.46
CA THR A 574 -2.67 12.20 0.99
C THR A 574 -4.00 12.50 0.27
N GLY A 575 -4.96 11.57 0.24
CA GLY A 575 -6.00 11.53 -0.80
C GLY A 575 -7.37 12.15 -0.52
N ILE A 576 -7.69 12.51 0.74
CA ILE A 576 -9.08 12.66 1.24
C ILE A 576 -9.24 13.99 2.04
N PRO A 577 -10.42 14.65 2.08
CA PRO A 577 -10.47 16.09 1.88
C PRO A 577 -10.68 17.00 3.10
N ASN A 578 -10.12 18.20 3.03
CA ASN A 578 -10.56 19.49 3.60
C ASN A 578 -9.54 20.60 3.23
N ASN A 579 -9.75 21.87 3.63
CA ASN A 579 -8.84 22.98 3.27
C ASN A 579 -7.37 22.80 3.72
N GLU A 580 -7.08 21.84 4.61
CA GLU A 580 -5.72 21.50 5.04
C GLU A 580 -5.01 20.44 4.17
N ILE A 581 -5.66 19.82 3.16
CA ILE A 581 -5.09 18.68 2.37
C ILE A 581 -3.63 18.94 2.03
N HIS A 582 -3.31 20.10 1.44
CA HIS A 582 -1.97 20.35 0.92
C HIS A 582 -0.90 20.40 2.02
N LYS A 583 -1.21 20.87 3.23
CA LYS A 583 -0.26 20.86 4.36
C LYS A 583 -0.02 19.43 4.87
N ARG A 584 -1.09 18.65 5.07
CA ARG A 584 -0.99 17.25 5.55
C ARG A 584 -0.39 16.32 4.49
N ALA A 585 -0.71 16.54 3.21
CA ALA A 585 -0.11 15.84 2.08
C ALA A 585 1.38 16.19 1.93
N PHE A 586 1.76 17.46 2.07
CA PHE A 586 3.16 17.90 2.00
C PHE A 586 4.05 17.18 3.02
N THR A 587 3.62 17.06 4.28
CA THR A 587 4.42 16.35 5.30
C THR A 587 4.55 14.86 5.00
N GLN A 588 3.50 14.21 4.46
CA GLN A 588 3.59 12.80 4.05
C GLN A 588 4.41 12.58 2.77
N TRP A 589 4.37 13.50 1.79
CA TRP A 589 5.28 13.46 0.64
C TRP A 589 6.74 13.68 1.05
N GLN A 590 7.01 14.60 1.98
CA GLN A 590 8.33 14.82 2.58
C GLN A 590 8.84 13.56 3.28
N ARG A 591 8.03 12.94 4.14
CA ARG A 591 8.34 11.68 4.84
C ARG A 591 8.59 10.51 3.88
N SER A 592 7.77 10.36 2.83
CA SER A 592 7.96 9.30 1.84
C SER A 592 9.21 9.55 0.97
N ALA A 593 9.56 10.81 0.70
CA ALA A 593 10.77 11.19 -0.03
C ALA A 593 12.06 11.03 0.80
N THR A 594 12.05 11.25 2.12
CA THR A 594 13.23 10.92 2.96
C THR A 594 13.48 9.43 3.00
N GLN A 595 12.43 8.60 2.97
CA GLN A 595 12.51 7.13 2.80
C GLN A 595 12.93 6.64 1.41
N GLY A 596 13.56 7.50 0.58
CA GLY A 596 14.10 7.11 -0.72
C GLY A 596 13.11 7.14 -1.89
N SER A 597 11.82 7.42 -1.67
CA SER A 597 10.80 7.24 -2.70
C SER A 597 10.86 8.25 -3.85
N THR A 598 11.05 7.74 -5.07
CA THR A 598 11.16 8.51 -6.33
C THR A 598 9.91 9.34 -6.63
N SER A 599 8.76 8.68 -6.73
CA SER A 599 7.49 9.33 -7.07
C SER A 599 7.11 10.40 -6.05
N SER A 600 7.38 10.15 -4.77
CA SER A 600 7.18 11.12 -3.69
C SER A 600 8.13 12.30 -3.78
N ARG A 601 9.40 12.08 -4.16
CA ARG A 601 10.39 13.16 -4.35
C ARG A 601 10.02 14.08 -5.53
N VAL A 602 9.48 13.51 -6.62
CA VAL A 602 8.93 14.32 -7.73
C VAL A 602 7.69 15.10 -7.27
N LYS A 603 6.76 14.47 -6.53
CA LYS A 603 5.57 15.14 -5.99
C LYS A 603 5.90 16.25 -4.99
N LEU A 604 6.93 16.06 -4.16
CA LEU A 604 7.47 17.09 -3.28
C LEU A 604 8.04 18.27 -4.09
N GLY A 605 8.74 17.99 -5.20
CA GLY A 605 9.16 19.00 -6.16
C GLY A 605 7.99 19.78 -6.76
N ASP A 606 6.91 19.10 -7.17
CA ASP A 606 5.69 19.76 -7.65
C ASP A 606 5.09 20.69 -6.55
N TYR A 607 5.06 20.23 -5.30
CA TYR A 607 4.49 20.99 -4.19
C TYR A 607 5.26 22.30 -3.91
N TYR A 608 6.60 22.27 -3.92
CA TYR A 608 7.42 23.48 -3.84
C TYR A 608 7.32 24.37 -5.08
N TYR A 609 7.11 23.79 -6.27
CA TYR A 609 6.94 24.54 -7.51
C TYR A 609 5.60 25.31 -7.54
N TYR A 610 4.52 24.70 -7.05
CA TYR A 610 3.17 25.29 -7.05
C TYR A 610 2.81 26.07 -5.78
N GLY A 611 3.55 25.91 -4.68
CA GLY A 611 3.19 26.49 -3.37
C GLY A 611 2.06 25.72 -2.67
N LEU A 612 2.03 24.39 -2.81
CA LEU A 612 0.97 23.56 -2.22
C LEU A 612 1.32 23.24 -0.75
N GLY A 613 0.71 23.97 0.19
CA GLY A 613 0.90 23.76 1.63
C GLY A 613 2.23 24.31 2.17
N THR A 614 3.04 24.93 1.31
CA THR A 614 4.31 25.61 1.60
C THR A 614 4.46 26.77 0.62
N ASP A 615 5.36 27.72 0.86
CA ASP A 615 5.58 28.85 -0.05
C ASP A 615 6.27 28.43 -1.36
N VAL A 616 6.00 29.14 -2.45
CA VAL A 616 6.58 28.86 -3.78
C VAL A 616 8.10 28.99 -3.71
N SER A 617 8.81 27.89 -3.96
CA SER A 617 10.26 27.80 -3.80
C SER A 617 10.90 26.96 -4.91
N TYR A 618 11.12 27.60 -6.07
CA TYR A 618 11.73 26.95 -7.24
C TYR A 618 13.08 26.31 -6.92
N GLN A 619 13.91 26.93 -6.07
CA GLN A 619 15.21 26.37 -5.65
C GLN A 619 15.07 25.01 -4.96
N LYS A 620 14.10 24.85 -4.04
CA LYS A 620 13.81 23.57 -3.37
C LYS A 620 13.22 22.55 -4.35
N ALA A 621 12.34 22.98 -5.26
CA ALA A 621 11.82 22.12 -6.32
C ALA A 621 12.95 21.54 -7.20
N ILE A 622 13.89 22.38 -7.64
CA ILE A 622 15.07 21.97 -8.41
C ILE A 622 15.93 20.96 -7.65
N GLN A 623 16.18 21.18 -6.35
CA GLN A 623 16.93 20.23 -5.52
C GLN A 623 16.25 18.85 -5.52
N HIS A 624 14.94 18.79 -5.28
CA HIS A 624 14.21 17.52 -5.27
C HIS A 624 14.13 16.85 -6.65
N TYR A 625 13.97 17.62 -7.74
CA TYR A 625 14.01 17.05 -9.09
C TYR A 625 15.41 16.57 -9.49
N ARG A 626 16.50 17.27 -9.12
CA ARG A 626 17.88 16.79 -9.35
C ARG A 626 18.14 15.48 -8.63
N ILE A 627 17.81 15.38 -7.34
CA ILE A 627 17.95 14.12 -6.59
C ILE A 627 17.10 12.99 -7.22
N ALA A 628 15.92 13.30 -7.79
CA ALA A 628 15.08 12.32 -8.50
C ALA A 628 15.60 11.94 -9.90
N SER A 629 16.27 12.86 -10.60
CA SER A 629 17.00 12.63 -11.85
C SER A 629 18.23 11.75 -11.59
N ASP A 630 19.09 12.16 -10.66
CA ASP A 630 20.48 11.71 -10.64
C ASP A 630 20.61 10.37 -9.90
N LEU A 631 19.93 10.20 -8.75
CA LEU A 631 19.96 8.94 -7.99
C LEU A 631 19.08 7.83 -8.60
N HIS A 632 18.08 8.20 -9.40
CA HIS A 632 16.99 7.28 -9.75
C HIS A 632 16.54 7.33 -11.23
N HIS A 633 17.17 8.17 -12.05
CA HIS A 633 16.98 8.25 -13.51
C HIS A 633 15.51 8.49 -13.92
N ASN A 634 14.78 9.28 -13.12
CA ASN A 634 13.35 9.47 -13.31
C ASN A 634 13.04 10.46 -14.45
N ALA A 635 12.47 9.95 -15.55
CA ALA A 635 12.14 10.74 -16.74
C ALA A 635 11.20 11.95 -16.47
N GLN A 636 10.28 11.87 -15.51
CA GLN A 636 9.43 13.02 -15.14
C GLN A 636 10.24 14.11 -14.43
N ALA A 637 11.21 13.73 -13.59
CA ALA A 637 12.10 14.68 -12.94
C ALA A 637 13.01 15.40 -13.96
N MET A 638 13.56 14.65 -14.92
CA MET A 638 14.34 15.20 -16.03
C MET A 638 13.50 16.15 -16.90
N PHE A 639 12.29 15.75 -17.28
CA PHE A 639 11.37 16.62 -18.03
C PHE A 639 11.02 17.92 -17.25
N ASN A 640 10.73 17.81 -15.95
CA ASN A 640 10.46 18.97 -15.10
C ASN A 640 11.68 19.91 -15.00
N LEU A 641 12.91 19.38 -14.92
CA LEU A 641 14.14 20.18 -14.97
C LEU A 641 14.36 20.87 -16.32
N GLY A 642 14.13 20.15 -17.43
CA GLY A 642 14.19 20.72 -18.78
C GLY A 642 13.26 21.91 -18.94
N TYR A 643 12.01 21.78 -18.46
CA TYR A 643 11.03 22.86 -18.45
C TYR A 643 11.44 24.05 -17.56
N MET A 644 12.02 23.81 -16.38
CA MET A 644 12.52 24.91 -15.53
C MET A 644 13.71 25.65 -16.16
N HIS A 645 14.57 24.96 -16.92
CA HIS A 645 15.64 25.58 -17.72
C HIS A 645 15.12 26.31 -18.97
N GLU A 646 14.07 25.82 -19.62
CA GLU A 646 13.38 26.49 -20.75
C GLU A 646 12.77 27.83 -20.29
N GLN A 647 12.10 27.84 -19.14
CA GLN A 647 11.35 28.99 -18.62
C GLN A 647 12.18 29.92 -17.72
N GLY A 648 13.38 29.52 -17.28
CA GLY A 648 14.21 30.31 -16.36
C GLY A 648 13.67 30.39 -14.93
N LEU A 649 12.94 29.36 -14.48
CA LEU A 649 12.25 29.37 -13.18
C LEU A 649 13.21 28.99 -12.05
N GLY A 650 13.75 29.98 -11.34
CA GLY A 650 14.75 29.78 -10.28
C GLY A 650 16.16 29.41 -10.77
N LEU A 651 16.37 29.43 -12.09
CA LEU A 651 17.62 29.13 -12.80
C LEU A 651 17.80 30.14 -13.94
N LYS A 652 19.03 30.36 -14.39
CA LYS A 652 19.24 31.09 -15.65
C LYS A 652 18.63 30.27 -16.80
N ARG A 653 17.86 30.94 -17.68
CA ARG A 653 17.31 30.33 -18.90
C ARG A 653 18.44 29.77 -19.76
N ASP A 654 18.34 28.50 -20.11
CA ASP A 654 19.32 27.77 -20.94
C ASP A 654 18.60 26.74 -21.81
N LEU A 655 18.48 27.05 -23.10
CA LEU A 655 17.75 26.21 -24.05
C LEU A 655 18.54 24.95 -24.45
N TYR A 656 19.87 24.97 -24.37
CA TYR A 656 20.72 23.80 -24.68
C TYR A 656 20.65 22.78 -23.54
N LEU A 657 20.72 23.24 -22.29
CA LEU A 657 20.56 22.38 -21.13
C LEU A 657 19.11 21.89 -20.99
N ALA A 658 18.12 22.71 -21.36
CA ALA A 658 16.72 22.27 -21.47
C ALA A 658 16.57 21.13 -22.50
N LYS A 659 17.11 21.29 -23.72
CA LYS A 659 17.13 20.22 -24.74
C LYS A 659 17.76 18.95 -24.18
N ARG A 660 18.95 19.03 -23.55
CA ARG A 660 19.66 17.88 -22.99
C ARG A 660 18.81 17.12 -21.95
N PHE A 661 18.14 17.83 -21.05
CA PHE A 661 17.25 17.18 -20.08
C PHE A 661 16.01 16.55 -20.71
N TYR A 662 15.46 17.15 -21.78
CA TYR A 662 14.39 16.53 -22.56
C TYR A 662 14.87 15.27 -23.30
N ASP A 663 16.02 15.30 -23.96
CA ASP A 663 16.62 14.14 -24.63
C ASP A 663 16.84 12.98 -23.63
N MET A 664 17.47 13.26 -22.47
CA MET A 664 17.68 12.29 -21.39
C MET A 664 16.37 11.68 -20.88
N ALA A 665 15.27 12.46 -20.81
CA ALA A 665 13.96 11.94 -20.41
C ALA A 665 13.38 10.94 -21.44
N ALA A 666 13.62 11.14 -22.74
CA ALA A 666 13.20 10.23 -23.81
C ALA A 666 14.06 8.96 -23.92
N GLU A 667 15.32 9.02 -23.48
CA GLU A 667 16.17 7.84 -23.28
C GLU A 667 15.70 7.04 -22.05
N ALA A 668 15.46 7.71 -20.92
CA ALA A 668 15.11 7.10 -19.64
C ALA A 668 13.74 6.41 -19.59
N SER A 669 12.76 6.84 -20.41
CA SER A 669 11.48 6.13 -20.54
C SER A 669 10.89 6.20 -21.96
N ILE A 670 10.36 5.07 -22.42
CA ILE A 670 9.65 4.94 -23.69
C ILE A 670 8.39 5.81 -23.69
N ASP A 671 7.66 5.88 -22.57
CA ASP A 671 6.43 6.68 -22.46
C ASP A 671 6.72 8.17 -22.62
N ALA A 672 7.81 8.66 -22.01
CA ALA A 672 8.19 10.06 -22.00
C ALA A 672 8.42 10.65 -23.41
N ARG A 673 8.84 9.82 -24.36
CA ARG A 673 9.24 10.20 -25.73
C ARG A 673 8.22 11.10 -26.43
N VAL A 674 6.93 10.81 -26.32
CA VAL A 674 5.89 11.56 -27.04
C VAL A 674 5.76 12.99 -26.52
N ALA A 675 5.80 13.20 -25.20
CA ALA A 675 5.78 14.55 -24.63
C ALA A 675 7.12 15.28 -24.84
N VAL A 676 8.25 14.56 -24.81
CA VAL A 676 9.57 15.11 -25.16
C VAL A 676 9.59 15.64 -26.58
N TYR A 677 9.13 14.88 -27.59
CA TYR A 677 9.09 15.38 -28.97
C TYR A 677 8.19 16.61 -29.12
N LEU A 678 7.04 16.66 -28.43
CA LEU A 678 6.19 17.85 -28.41
C LEU A 678 6.86 19.06 -27.73
N ALA A 679 7.60 18.84 -26.65
CA ALA A 679 8.40 19.88 -25.98
C ALA A 679 9.56 20.36 -26.86
N LEU A 680 10.23 19.47 -27.58
CA LEU A 680 11.32 19.82 -28.52
C LEU A 680 10.83 20.56 -29.77
N ILE A 681 9.63 20.24 -30.28
CA ILE A 681 8.96 20.99 -31.36
C ILE A 681 8.59 22.41 -30.88
N ARG A 682 8.09 22.53 -29.64
CA ARG A 682 7.85 23.83 -28.98
C ARG A 682 9.16 24.62 -28.81
N LEU A 683 10.22 23.97 -28.31
CA LEU A 683 11.52 24.57 -28.04
C LEU A 683 12.19 25.09 -29.32
N SER A 684 12.14 24.31 -30.41
CA SER A 684 12.68 24.73 -31.71
C SER A 684 11.85 25.86 -32.34
N PHE A 685 10.53 25.88 -32.17
CA PHE A 685 9.70 27.03 -32.56
C PHE A 685 10.09 28.30 -31.80
N TYR A 686 10.28 28.24 -30.47
CA TYR A 686 10.75 29.39 -29.69
C TYR A 686 12.13 29.87 -30.15
N PHE A 687 13.08 28.96 -30.36
CA PHE A 687 14.42 29.30 -30.86
C PHE A 687 14.39 29.98 -32.23
N VAL A 688 13.55 29.48 -33.15
CA VAL A 688 13.36 30.08 -34.48
C VAL A 688 12.74 31.49 -34.39
N MET A 689 11.76 31.70 -33.51
CA MET A 689 11.17 33.03 -33.28
C MET A 689 12.17 34.02 -32.66
N GLU A 690 13.01 33.56 -31.73
CA GLU A 690 14.03 34.39 -31.08
C GLU A 690 15.15 34.77 -32.08
N PHE A 691 15.61 33.81 -32.89
CA PHE A 691 16.55 34.04 -33.99
C PHE A 691 16.02 35.04 -35.03
N PHE A 692 14.73 35.00 -35.38
CA PHE A 692 14.12 35.99 -36.27
C PHE A 692 13.95 37.38 -35.62
N GLY A 693 13.86 37.45 -34.29
CA GLY A 693 13.79 38.72 -33.55
C GLY A 693 15.13 39.45 -33.44
N GLU A 694 16.22 38.71 -33.22
CA GLU A 694 17.58 39.26 -33.14
C GLU A 694 18.22 39.54 -34.52
N SER A 695 17.72 38.90 -35.58
CA SER A 695 18.24 39.08 -36.94
C SER A 695 17.98 40.49 -37.49
N SER A 696 19.06 41.25 -37.68
CA SER A 696 19.03 42.64 -38.18
C SER A 696 18.32 42.77 -39.53
N PHE A 697 18.34 41.72 -40.35
CA PHE A 697 17.64 41.65 -41.64
C PHE A 697 16.10 41.75 -41.47
N PHE A 698 15.54 41.13 -40.43
CA PHE A 698 14.10 41.16 -40.16
C PHE A 698 13.65 42.44 -39.45
N GLN A 699 14.49 43.04 -38.61
CA GLN A 699 14.24 44.38 -38.08
C GLN A 699 14.22 45.43 -39.22
N TYR A 700 15.14 45.32 -40.18
CA TYR A 700 15.15 46.17 -41.38
C TYR A 700 13.90 45.94 -42.25
N LEU A 701 13.49 44.70 -42.50
CA LEU A 701 12.24 44.35 -43.19
C LEU A 701 10.99 44.89 -42.46
N GLY A 702 10.96 44.83 -41.12
CA GLY A 702 9.91 45.43 -40.30
C GLY A 702 9.81 46.96 -40.49
N SER A 703 10.96 47.64 -40.64
CA SER A 703 11.00 49.08 -40.94
C SER A 703 10.53 49.43 -42.36
N ILE A 704 10.59 48.49 -43.31
CA ILE A 704 10.15 48.68 -44.70
C ILE A 704 8.63 48.50 -44.84
N PHE A 705 8.02 47.62 -44.05
CA PHE A 705 6.56 47.36 -44.08
C PHE A 705 5.77 48.03 -42.94
N GLY A 706 6.44 48.70 -41.99
CA GLY A 706 5.82 49.41 -40.87
C GLY A 706 5.55 50.88 -41.15
N SER A 707 4.28 51.25 -41.34
CA SER A 707 3.85 52.65 -41.38
C SER A 707 3.88 53.31 -39.99
N ARG A 708 4.40 54.54 -39.91
CA ARG A 708 4.03 55.50 -38.84
C ARG A 708 2.49 55.59 -38.71
N SER A 709 1.89 55.77 -37.54
CA SER A 709 2.45 56.08 -36.21
C SER A 709 1.43 55.78 -35.10
N PHE A 710 1.93 55.49 -33.89
CA PHE A 710 1.30 56.00 -32.67
C PHE A 710 2.38 56.44 -31.70
N THR A 711 2.16 57.56 -31.02
CA THR A 711 3.03 58.11 -29.98
C THR A 711 2.48 57.73 -28.62
N ASP A 712 3.34 57.32 -27.70
CA ASP A 712 3.14 57.61 -26.27
C ASP A 712 4.48 58.09 -25.71
N GLU A 713 4.44 59.25 -25.07
CA GLU A 713 5.51 59.75 -24.22
C GLU A 713 5.29 59.18 -22.82
N HIS A 714 6.35 58.70 -22.15
CA HIS A 714 6.54 58.97 -20.72
C HIS A 714 7.97 58.62 -20.29
N GLU A 715 8.61 59.57 -19.60
CA GLU A 715 9.91 59.43 -18.95
C GLU A 715 9.81 58.57 -17.68
N VAL A 716 10.88 57.84 -17.35
CA VAL A 716 11.55 57.90 -16.04
C VAL A 716 13.05 57.68 -16.30
N ASP A 717 13.91 58.44 -15.59
CA ASP A 717 15.35 58.53 -15.86
C ASP A 717 16.19 57.27 -15.60
N SER A 718 17.29 57.20 -16.34
CA SER A 718 18.46 56.39 -15.97
C SER A 718 19.35 57.16 -14.98
N VAL A 719 19.69 56.53 -13.85
CA VAL A 719 20.85 56.95 -13.04
C VAL A 719 21.99 55.96 -13.27
N THR A 720 23.07 56.45 -13.88
CA THR A 720 24.35 55.75 -13.95
C THR A 720 25.17 56.02 -12.69
N ASP A 721 25.82 55.01 -12.14
CA ASP A 721 27.19 55.19 -11.65
C ASP A 721 28.03 53.92 -11.90
N SER A 722 29.33 54.01 -11.64
CA SER A 722 30.36 53.12 -12.17
C SER A 722 31.52 52.91 -11.18
N THR A 723 32.55 52.17 -11.62
CA THR A 723 33.75 51.76 -10.84
C THR A 723 33.46 50.66 -9.79
N GLU A 724 34.38 49.76 -9.42
CA GLU A 724 35.82 49.63 -9.72
C GLU A 724 36.19 48.28 -10.40
N THR A 725 37.48 48.09 -10.68
CA THR A 725 38.14 46.93 -11.36
C THR A 725 39.06 46.20 -10.33
N PRO A 726 39.86 45.11 -10.58
CA PRO A 726 40.44 44.67 -11.87
C PRO A 726 40.75 43.16 -12.14
N THR A 727 41.09 42.89 -13.41
CA THR A 727 42.05 41.91 -14.03
C THR A 727 42.34 40.53 -13.38
N ILE A 728 42.55 39.44 -14.14
CA ILE A 728 43.73 39.14 -15.00
C ILE A 728 43.45 37.97 -15.99
N SER A 729 44.11 37.98 -17.17
CA SER A 729 44.43 36.91 -18.19
C SER A 729 43.76 35.51 -18.18
N SER A 730 43.57 34.78 -19.29
CA SER A 730 43.78 34.98 -20.75
C SER A 730 43.21 33.77 -21.53
N HIS A 731 42.92 33.92 -22.82
CA HIS A 731 42.67 32.77 -23.72
C HIS A 731 43.89 31.83 -23.85
N PRO A 732 43.67 30.56 -24.24
CA PRO A 732 43.87 30.23 -25.66
C PRO A 732 42.61 29.75 -26.38
N SER A 733 42.57 29.99 -27.69
CA SER A 733 41.50 29.58 -28.60
C SER A 733 41.61 28.10 -28.99
N GLY A 734 40.55 27.32 -28.74
CA GLY A 734 40.36 26.00 -29.34
C GLY A 734 39.20 26.04 -30.34
N HIS A 735 39.49 25.95 -31.65
CA HIS A 735 38.46 25.80 -32.67
C HIS A 735 37.85 24.40 -32.62
N LEU A 736 36.75 24.21 -31.87
CA LEU A 736 35.74 23.25 -32.30
C LEU A 736 34.82 23.95 -33.29
N ILE A 737 35.07 23.72 -34.58
CA ILE A 737 34.05 23.93 -35.61
C ILE A 737 32.95 22.93 -35.30
N SER A 738 31.80 23.41 -34.82
CA SER A 738 30.60 22.59 -34.68
C SER A 738 30.25 22.03 -36.05
N THR A 739 30.34 20.71 -36.21
CA THR A 739 29.79 20.03 -37.39
C THR A 739 28.28 20.24 -37.37
N MET A 740 27.77 20.95 -38.37
CA MET A 740 26.36 21.30 -38.46
C MET A 740 25.51 20.02 -38.57
N ASP A 741 24.88 19.60 -37.46
CA ASP A 741 24.04 18.40 -37.39
C ASP A 741 22.85 18.54 -38.34
N TRP A 742 22.95 17.90 -39.51
CA TRP A 742 21.96 18.03 -40.57
C TRP A 742 20.56 17.59 -40.13
N ASP A 743 20.46 16.62 -39.21
CA ASP A 743 19.18 16.17 -38.64
C ASP A 743 18.41 17.29 -37.90
N PHE A 744 19.13 18.26 -37.31
CA PHE A 744 18.53 19.40 -36.61
C PHE A 744 17.92 20.43 -37.58
N TYR A 745 18.48 20.56 -38.78
CA TYR A 745 18.07 21.57 -39.78
C TYR A 745 17.20 21.01 -40.91
N ALA A 746 17.39 19.74 -41.29
CA ALA A 746 16.71 19.13 -42.43
C ALA A 746 15.20 18.99 -42.20
N ILE A 747 14.77 18.59 -41.01
CA ILE A 747 13.35 18.33 -40.74
C ILE A 747 12.51 19.63 -40.79
N PRO A 748 12.89 20.75 -40.12
CA PRO A 748 12.21 22.03 -40.27
C PRO A 748 12.23 22.57 -41.71
N PHE A 749 13.37 22.44 -42.41
CA PHE A 749 13.52 22.93 -43.79
C PHE A 749 12.67 22.15 -44.80
N LEU A 750 12.67 20.81 -44.71
CA LEU A 750 11.85 19.93 -45.55
C LEU A 750 10.36 20.13 -45.29
N THR A 751 9.93 20.24 -44.02
CA THR A 751 8.52 20.49 -43.69
C THR A 751 8.04 21.87 -44.15
N GLY A 752 8.89 22.90 -44.09
CA GLY A 752 8.63 24.21 -44.69
C GLY A 752 8.46 24.13 -46.22
N LEU A 753 9.35 23.43 -46.91
CA LEU A 753 9.24 23.16 -48.36
C LEU A 753 7.97 22.39 -48.72
N LEU A 754 7.58 21.40 -47.92
CA LEU A 754 6.39 20.58 -48.14
C LEU A 754 5.09 21.39 -47.95
N LEU A 755 5.06 22.30 -46.95
CA LEU A 755 3.97 23.26 -46.77
C LEU A 755 3.87 24.24 -47.95
N LEU A 756 5.00 24.79 -48.41
CA LEU A 756 5.04 25.65 -49.61
C LEU A 756 4.57 24.91 -50.87
N PHE A 757 4.92 23.64 -51.03
CA PHE A 757 4.48 22.79 -52.13
C PHE A 757 2.96 22.53 -52.10
N PHE A 758 2.39 22.27 -50.92
CA PHE A 758 0.93 22.19 -50.76
C PHE A 758 0.24 23.52 -51.03
N PHE A 759 0.83 24.66 -50.62
CA PHE A 759 0.29 25.99 -50.92
C PHE A 759 0.32 26.28 -52.43
N TYR A 760 1.40 25.93 -53.11
CA TYR A 760 1.55 26.03 -54.56
C TYR A 760 0.53 25.17 -55.31
N ILE A 761 0.33 23.90 -54.92
CA ILE A 761 -0.70 23.02 -55.48
C ILE A 761 -2.11 23.59 -55.26
N ARG A 762 -2.38 24.17 -54.09
CA ARG A 762 -3.67 24.81 -53.79
C ARG A 762 -3.90 26.06 -54.63
N HIS A 763 -2.89 26.91 -54.79
CA HIS A 763 -2.95 28.11 -55.64
C HIS A 763 -3.06 27.78 -57.13
N ARG A 764 -2.60 26.60 -57.57
CA ARG A 764 -2.73 26.13 -58.96
C ARG A 764 -4.01 25.33 -59.24
N ARG A 765 -4.95 25.30 -58.29
CA ARG A 765 -6.31 24.71 -58.42
C ARG A 765 -7.44 25.74 -58.21
N VAL A 766 -7.07 27.02 -58.09
CA VAL A 766 -7.94 28.20 -58.08
C VAL A 766 -7.56 29.05 -59.29
#